data_AF-A0A5F8GZG3-F1
#
_entry.id   AF-A0A5F8GZG3-F1
#
_cell.length_a   1.000
_cell.length_b   1.000
_cell.length_c   1.000
_cell.angle_alpha   90.00
_cell.angle_beta   90.00
_cell.angle_gamma   90.00
#
_symmetry.space_group_name_H-M   'P 1'
#
loop_
_entity.id
_entity.type
_entity.pdbx_description
1 polymer ?
#
loop_
_entity_poly.entity_id
_entity_poly.type
_entity_poly.pdbx_seq_one_letter_code
_entity_poly.pdbx_strand_id
1 'polypeptide(L)'
;MAVSTSRSAVLRRPSYLLLPLLLSPPGTARPGLRPQSSGPPAMQPSPPAAPHWLSGLRFDNRALRALPVEEPPPGGDSAPRPVPGACFSRVRPSPLRQPRLVAFSAPALALLGLDPPPPLGAGPDQEEPEEAGETPSRRVSSAEAELELYFSGNALLPGSEPAAHCYCGHQFGSFAGQLGDGAAVYLGEVLGAAGQRWELQLKGAGLTPFSRFGSFEIFKPPDEHTGRKGPSVGRNDIRVQMLDYVIGSFYPEIQAAHARDSMQRNLAFFREITRRTARLVADWQCVGFCHGVLNTDNMSIVGLTIDYGPFGFMDRYDPDHVCNSSDTTGRYAYSKQPEVCKWNLRKLAEALVPELPLELSEPVLEEYDAEFDKRYLHKMRQKLGLVQLQLEEDRELAAALLETMRLTGADFTNTFCLLSSFSVALEPAREAHFMDRLAQQCASLEELKLAFRPQMDPRQLSMMLMLAQSNPQLFALIGTKASVTRELERIEQASKLQELSPAELIRRNREHWDAWLQTYRARLERDRQSAGSASGWDTERVRVMRANNPRIVLRNYIAQNAIEAAEQGDFSEVRPAKPRGGGCPGLLPACGHAHVCACSPGAAGAEAAGEAVRGAVGGRRRWAPGGRGRSRQRGGREPPVLRPEAAPVGRRAVCDVIFVAALGCFSLQPGRVSEAPAGAAESPKQSVWGLPDGCFSMKAEMSSRLRPVSVRR
;
A
#
# COMPACT_ATOMS: atom_id res chain seq x y z
N MET A 1 -41.68 47.47 26.96
CA MET A 1 -43.13 47.74 26.86
C MET A 1 -43.74 46.57 26.10
N ALA A 2 -44.30 45.57 26.80
CA ALA A 2 -45.68 45.51 27.29
C ALA A 2 -46.67 45.10 26.16
N VAL A 3 -47.61 44.16 26.30
CA VAL A 3 -48.11 43.37 27.45
C VAL A 3 -49.01 42.23 26.89
N SER A 4 -48.88 41.03 27.47
CA SER A 4 -49.92 40.11 27.98
C SER A 4 -51.08 39.58 27.11
N THR A 5 -51.29 38.26 27.14
CA THR A 5 -52.40 37.64 27.91
C THR A 5 -52.01 36.26 28.45
N SER A 6 -52.53 35.93 29.65
CA SER A 6 -52.09 34.89 30.58
C SER A 6 -53.11 33.77 30.81
N ARG A 7 -52.61 32.66 31.42
CA ARG A 7 -53.14 31.76 32.49
C ARG A 7 -53.12 30.28 32.04
N SER A 8 -52.40 29.33 32.66
CA SER A 8 -52.13 28.90 34.06
C SER A 8 -52.83 27.56 34.36
N ALA A 9 -52.03 26.51 34.63
CA ALA A 9 -52.38 25.44 35.58
C ALA A 9 -51.09 24.76 36.10
N VAL A 10 -51.03 24.55 37.42
CA VAL A 10 -49.92 24.07 38.26
C VAL A 10 -50.35 22.77 38.94
N LEU A 11 -49.36 22.01 39.49
CA LEU A 11 -49.40 20.94 40.51
C LEU A 11 -48.95 19.57 39.94
N ARG A 12 -48.12 18.72 40.57
CA ARG A 12 -47.30 18.73 41.80
C ARG A 12 -46.37 17.49 41.72
N ARG A 13 -45.12 17.60 42.21
CA ARG A 13 -44.29 16.45 42.63
C ARG A 13 -44.47 16.22 44.14
N PRO A 14 -44.14 15.02 44.66
CA PRO A 14 -43.64 14.91 46.03
C PRO A 14 -42.25 14.25 46.09
N SER A 15 -41.48 14.73 47.06
CA SER A 15 -40.18 14.26 47.55
C SER A 15 -40.39 13.69 48.95
N TYR A 16 -39.62 12.69 49.40
CA TYR A 16 -39.37 12.45 50.84
C TYR A 16 -37.97 11.87 51.12
N LEU A 17 -37.44 12.30 52.27
CA LEU A 17 -36.10 12.10 52.84
C LEU A 17 -35.99 10.89 53.79
N LEU A 18 -34.77 10.33 53.85
CA LEU A 18 -33.95 9.79 54.96
C LEU A 18 -34.41 9.88 56.44
N LEU A 19 -34.20 8.81 57.25
CA LEU A 19 -33.18 8.61 58.35
C LEU A 19 -33.47 7.28 59.18
N PRO A 20 -32.70 6.82 60.22
CA PRO A 20 -32.08 5.47 60.33
C PRO A 20 -32.29 4.73 61.71
N LEU A 21 -31.34 3.84 62.11
CA LEU A 21 -31.08 3.16 63.42
C LEU A 21 -31.71 1.74 63.60
N LEU A 22 -31.10 0.66 64.13
CA LEU A 22 -30.03 0.39 65.13
C LEU A 22 -29.49 -1.07 65.05
N LEU A 23 -28.37 -1.34 65.74
CA LEU A 23 -27.53 -2.56 65.81
C LEU A 23 -28.00 -3.71 66.75
N SER A 24 -27.39 -4.91 66.55
CA SER A 24 -26.89 -5.91 67.55
C SER A 24 -27.60 -7.30 67.61
N PRO A 25 -27.00 -8.40 68.15
CA PRO A 25 -26.13 -9.36 67.42
C PRO A 25 -26.53 -10.87 67.71
N PRO A 26 -25.64 -11.87 67.97
CA PRO A 26 -25.59 -13.13 67.21
C PRO A 26 -26.03 -14.41 67.98
N GLY A 27 -26.22 -15.50 67.22
CA GLY A 27 -26.01 -16.87 67.72
C GLY A 27 -27.26 -17.76 67.82
N THR A 28 -27.26 -18.86 67.08
CA THR A 28 -27.19 -20.25 67.62
C THR A 28 -27.42 -21.25 66.49
N ALA A 29 -26.56 -22.26 66.47
CA ALA A 29 -26.50 -23.32 65.47
C ALA A 29 -27.64 -24.33 65.62
N ARG A 30 -28.08 -24.93 64.50
CA ARG A 30 -28.42 -26.37 64.42
C ARG A 30 -28.17 -26.92 63.00
N PRO A 31 -27.92 -28.25 62.88
CA PRO A 31 -26.95 -28.79 61.94
C PRO A 31 -27.57 -29.58 60.78
N GLY A 32 -26.77 -29.75 59.72
CA GLY A 32 -26.70 -30.99 58.97
C GLY A 32 -27.45 -31.02 57.64
N LEU A 33 -26.74 -30.74 56.55
CA LEU A 33 -26.84 -31.43 55.28
C LEU A 33 -25.46 -31.36 54.59
N ARG A 34 -24.87 -32.53 54.31
CA ARG A 34 -23.54 -32.69 53.70
C ARG A 34 -23.50 -32.04 52.31
N PRO A 35 -22.50 -31.21 51.97
CA PRO A 35 -22.18 -30.91 50.58
C PRO A 35 -21.32 -32.03 50.00
N GLN A 36 -21.68 -32.46 48.78
CA GLN A 36 -20.85 -33.34 47.97
C GLN A 36 -19.49 -32.68 47.70
N SER A 37 -18.43 -33.47 47.80
CA SER A 37 -17.06 -33.07 47.51
C SER A 37 -16.92 -32.61 46.05
N SER A 38 -16.78 -31.31 45.84
CA SER A 38 -16.19 -30.78 44.61
C SER A 38 -14.71 -31.15 44.60
N GLY A 39 -14.26 -31.89 43.58
CA GLY A 39 -12.85 -32.14 43.32
C GLY A 39 -12.04 -30.84 43.18
N PRO A 40 -10.70 -30.92 43.20
CA PRO A 40 -9.86 -29.74 43.14
C PRO A 40 -10.17 -28.92 41.88
N PRO A 41 -10.14 -27.58 41.94
CA PRO A 41 -10.31 -26.76 40.76
C PRO A 41 -9.25 -27.15 39.73
N ALA A 42 -9.67 -27.30 38.47
CA ALA A 42 -8.75 -27.53 37.37
C ALA A 42 -7.60 -26.53 37.45
N MET A 43 -6.37 -27.02 37.59
CA MET A 43 -5.16 -26.21 37.50
C MET A 43 -5.27 -25.35 36.25
N GLN A 44 -5.27 -24.02 36.44
CA GLN A 44 -4.96 -23.12 35.33
C GLN A 44 -3.60 -23.58 34.79
N PRO A 45 -3.45 -23.77 33.46
CA PRO A 45 -2.15 -24.12 32.92
C PRO A 45 -1.16 -23.05 33.34
N SER A 46 -0.01 -23.48 33.87
CA SER A 46 1.11 -22.58 34.16
C SER A 46 1.38 -21.73 32.92
N PRO A 47 1.76 -20.45 33.07
CA PRO A 47 2.14 -19.64 31.91
C PRO A 47 3.20 -20.41 31.12
N PRO A 48 3.07 -20.48 29.77
CA PRO A 48 4.05 -21.20 28.96
C PRO A 48 5.45 -20.68 29.29
N ALA A 49 6.42 -21.60 29.36
CA ALA A 49 7.83 -21.23 29.57
C ALA A 49 8.21 -20.12 28.57
N ALA A 50 9.02 -19.15 29.02
CA ALA A 50 9.43 -18.04 28.18
C ALA A 50 10.06 -18.57 26.88
N PRO A 51 9.75 -17.95 25.72
CA PRO A 51 10.21 -18.46 24.44
C PRO A 51 11.74 -18.48 24.38
N HIS A 52 12.33 -19.62 24.04
CA HIS A 52 13.79 -19.74 24.00
C HIS A 52 14.40 -18.94 22.85
N TRP A 53 13.70 -18.85 21.71
CA TRP A 53 14.18 -18.11 20.54
C TRP A 53 13.65 -16.67 20.52
N LEU A 54 12.36 -16.45 20.81
CA LEU A 54 11.79 -15.08 20.84
C LEU A 54 12.15 -14.26 22.09
N SER A 55 12.76 -14.86 23.14
CA SER A 55 13.26 -14.10 24.31
C SER A 55 14.35 -13.09 23.98
N GLY A 56 14.98 -13.20 22.80
CA GLY A 56 15.93 -12.20 22.31
C GLY A 56 15.29 -10.83 21.97
N LEU A 57 13.95 -10.76 21.85
CA LEU A 57 13.25 -9.51 21.55
C LEU A 57 13.32 -8.54 22.74
N ARG A 58 13.84 -7.34 22.49
CA ARG A 58 13.97 -6.28 23.48
C ARG A 58 12.89 -5.22 23.29
N PHE A 59 11.80 -5.34 24.03
CA PHE A 59 10.70 -4.37 23.99
C PHE A 59 11.09 -3.02 24.63
N ASP A 60 10.75 -1.93 23.94
CA ASP A 60 10.91 -0.54 24.33
C ASP A 60 9.71 0.28 23.84
N ASN A 61 8.54 0.06 24.49
CA ASN A 61 7.22 0.64 24.14
C ASN A 61 7.15 2.16 24.37
N ARG A 62 7.96 2.93 23.64
CA ARG A 62 8.09 4.38 23.76
C ARG A 62 6.79 5.09 23.38
N ALA A 63 6.09 4.64 22.34
CA ALA A 63 4.82 5.22 21.90
C ALA A 63 3.81 5.29 23.06
N LEU A 64 3.64 4.17 23.78
CA LEU A 64 2.68 4.06 24.88
C LEU A 64 3.08 4.85 26.12
N ARG A 65 4.37 5.14 26.31
CA ARG A 65 4.85 6.03 27.38
C ARG A 65 4.78 7.50 26.98
N ALA A 66 4.94 7.80 25.70
CA ALA A 66 5.05 9.16 25.18
C ALA A 66 3.72 9.75 24.72
N LEU A 67 2.70 8.94 24.46
CA LEU A 67 1.41 9.37 23.94
C LEU A 67 0.27 8.95 24.88
N PRO A 68 -0.87 9.68 24.90
CA PRO A 68 -1.98 9.33 25.77
C PRO A 68 -2.59 7.96 25.39
N VAL A 69 -2.69 7.08 26.40
CA VAL A 69 -3.28 5.74 26.29
C VAL A 69 -4.50 5.67 27.21
N GLU A 70 -5.61 5.20 26.67
CA GLU A 70 -6.84 4.93 27.41
C GLU A 70 -6.86 3.48 27.90
N GLU A 71 -7.24 3.29 29.15
CA GLU A 71 -7.65 1.99 29.68
C GLU A 71 -9.14 1.80 29.38
N PRO A 72 -9.52 0.74 28.64
CA PRO A 72 -10.91 0.52 28.27
C PRO A 72 -11.78 0.30 29.52
N PRO A 73 -13.04 0.73 29.51
CA PRO A 73 -13.98 0.38 30.57
C PRO A 73 -14.18 -1.15 30.62
N PRO A 74 -14.61 -1.73 31.75
CA PRO A 74 -14.87 -3.16 31.85
C PRO A 74 -15.77 -3.69 30.73
N GLY A 75 -15.27 -4.66 29.95
CA GLY A 75 -15.97 -5.23 28.78
C GLY A 75 -15.89 -4.39 27.50
N GLY A 76 -15.10 -3.33 27.47
CA GLY A 76 -14.89 -2.42 26.34
C GLY A 76 -13.60 -2.66 25.54
N ASP A 77 -12.89 -3.76 25.81
CA ASP A 77 -11.62 -4.15 25.20
C ASP A 77 -11.76 -4.81 23.82
N SER A 78 -12.98 -5.20 23.43
CA SER A 78 -13.27 -5.87 22.14
C SER A 78 -14.36 -5.21 21.29
N ALA A 79 -14.95 -4.09 21.73
CA ALA A 79 -16.09 -3.43 21.06
C ALA A 79 -15.71 -2.07 20.45
N PRO A 80 -16.12 -1.76 19.21
CA PRO A 80 -15.90 -0.44 18.61
C PRO A 80 -16.61 0.67 19.39
N ARG A 81 -15.88 1.73 19.75
CA ARG A 81 -16.40 2.88 20.50
C ARG A 81 -15.56 4.15 20.26
N PRO A 82 -16.10 5.35 20.54
CA PRO A 82 -15.31 6.57 20.57
C PRO A 82 -14.18 6.51 21.60
N VAL A 83 -12.99 7.01 21.24
CA VAL A 83 -11.80 7.07 22.11
C VAL A 83 -11.34 8.53 22.21
N PRO A 84 -12.05 9.38 22.97
CA PRO A 84 -11.72 10.80 23.07
C PRO A 84 -10.48 11.01 23.93
N GLY A 85 -9.61 11.93 23.51
CA GLY A 85 -8.47 12.36 24.31
C GLY A 85 -7.36 11.31 24.48
N ALA A 86 -7.36 10.25 23.67
CA ALA A 86 -6.28 9.28 23.65
C ALA A 86 -5.81 8.98 22.22
N CYS A 87 -4.52 8.72 22.10
CA CYS A 87 -3.91 8.23 20.87
C CYS A 87 -4.01 6.72 20.78
N PHE A 88 -4.16 5.99 21.89
CA PHE A 88 -4.30 4.53 21.96
C PHE A 88 -5.36 4.11 22.97
N SER A 89 -5.93 2.93 22.80
CA SER A 89 -6.68 2.18 23.81
C SER A 89 -5.99 0.84 24.04
N ARG A 90 -5.86 0.39 25.29
CA ARG A 90 -5.44 -1.00 25.57
C ARG A 90 -6.46 -1.97 24.99
N VAL A 91 -5.98 -3.07 24.44
CA VAL A 91 -6.79 -4.15 23.84
C VAL A 91 -6.09 -5.49 24.05
N ARG A 92 -6.79 -6.61 23.86
CA ARG A 92 -6.16 -7.94 23.81
C ARG A 92 -6.37 -8.56 22.43
N PRO A 93 -5.35 -9.20 21.84
CA PRO A 93 -5.54 -10.02 20.65
C PRO A 93 -6.60 -11.10 20.88
N SER A 94 -7.38 -11.39 19.85
CA SER A 94 -8.29 -12.53 19.82
C SER A 94 -7.54 -13.79 19.36
N PRO A 95 -7.45 -14.85 20.20
CA PRO A 95 -6.75 -16.08 19.82
C PRO A 95 -7.39 -16.81 18.64
N LEU A 96 -6.55 -17.45 17.81
CA LEU A 96 -6.94 -18.33 16.71
C LEU A 96 -7.04 -19.80 17.16
N ARG A 97 -7.82 -20.59 16.42
CA ARG A 97 -7.91 -22.04 16.62
C ARG A 97 -6.88 -22.72 15.72
N GLN A 98 -6.03 -23.58 16.30
CA GLN A 98 -5.05 -24.37 15.54
C GLN A 98 -4.20 -23.53 14.56
N PRO A 99 -3.51 -22.47 15.04
CA PRO A 99 -2.71 -21.62 14.17
C PRO A 99 -1.64 -22.40 13.42
N ARG A 100 -1.39 -22.03 12.16
CA ARG A 100 -0.32 -22.61 11.34
C ARG A 100 0.54 -21.53 10.71
N LEU A 101 1.86 -21.72 10.74
CA LEU A 101 2.81 -20.84 10.07
C LEU A 101 2.78 -21.09 8.56
N VAL A 102 2.34 -20.10 7.79
CA VAL A 102 2.37 -20.17 6.32
C VAL A 102 3.76 -19.84 5.80
N ALA A 103 4.27 -18.66 6.12
CA ALA A 103 5.60 -18.21 5.75
C ALA A 103 6.11 -17.12 6.70
N PHE A 104 7.42 -16.90 6.68
CA PHE A 104 8.09 -15.79 7.35
C PHE A 104 9.15 -15.18 6.42
N SER A 105 9.52 -13.93 6.67
CA SER A 105 10.63 -13.27 5.98
C SER A 105 11.87 -13.23 6.86
N ALA A 106 12.91 -13.99 6.49
CA ALA A 106 14.19 -13.97 7.21
C ALA A 106 14.84 -12.56 7.23
N PRO A 107 14.85 -11.79 6.13
CA PRO A 107 15.30 -10.40 6.19
C PRO A 107 14.51 -9.55 7.17
N ALA A 108 13.19 -9.78 7.31
CA ALA A 108 12.37 -9.04 8.26
C ALA A 108 12.66 -9.42 9.72
N LEU A 109 12.88 -10.71 10.00
CA LEU A 109 13.30 -11.17 11.32
C LEU A 109 14.66 -10.59 11.73
N ALA A 110 15.59 -10.50 10.79
CA ALA A 110 16.91 -9.91 11.04
C ALA A 110 16.84 -8.43 11.47
N LEU A 111 15.81 -7.69 11.04
CA LEU A 111 15.57 -6.30 11.48
C LEU A 111 15.33 -6.21 12.99
N LEU A 112 14.68 -7.24 13.54
CA LEU A 112 14.37 -7.42 14.96
C LEU A 112 15.54 -8.05 15.74
N GLY A 113 16.67 -8.31 15.07
CA GLY A 113 17.81 -9.01 15.67
C GLY A 113 17.59 -10.52 15.87
N LEU A 114 16.62 -11.11 15.16
CA LEU A 114 16.35 -12.54 15.19
C LEU A 114 16.99 -13.25 14.00
N ASP A 115 17.79 -14.28 14.27
CA ASP A 115 18.24 -15.24 13.27
C ASP A 115 17.06 -16.07 12.75
N PRO A 116 17.07 -16.50 11.47
CA PRO A 116 16.00 -17.35 10.94
C PRO A 116 15.85 -18.62 11.79
N PRO A 117 14.61 -19.10 12.01
CA PRO A 117 14.37 -20.28 12.82
C PRO A 117 15.13 -21.49 12.24
N PRO A 118 15.77 -22.31 13.11
CA PRO A 118 16.56 -23.45 12.64
C PRO A 118 15.67 -24.43 11.86
N PRO A 119 16.20 -25.09 10.80
CA PRO A 119 15.45 -26.09 10.06
C PRO A 119 15.00 -27.23 10.98
N LEU A 120 13.86 -27.87 10.66
CA LEU A 120 13.42 -29.12 11.27
C LEU A 120 14.60 -30.11 11.37
N GLY A 121 14.95 -30.50 12.60
CA GLY A 121 16.00 -31.49 12.90
C GLY A 121 17.42 -30.95 13.17
N ALA A 122 17.61 -29.64 13.29
CA ALA A 122 18.94 -29.04 13.56
C ALA A 122 19.18 -28.60 15.03
N GLY A 123 18.22 -28.83 15.93
CA GLY A 123 18.35 -28.58 17.37
C GLY A 123 18.80 -29.83 18.16
N PRO A 124 19.12 -29.70 19.46
CA PRO A 124 19.51 -30.82 20.33
C PRO A 124 18.37 -31.83 20.59
N ASP A 125 17.18 -31.59 20.06
CA ASP A 125 16.02 -32.49 20.10
C ASP A 125 16.23 -33.66 19.11
N GLN A 126 17.23 -34.50 19.38
CA GLN A 126 17.38 -35.81 18.77
C GLN A 126 16.58 -36.84 19.57
N GLU A 127 15.71 -37.54 18.84
CA GLU A 127 15.23 -38.92 19.11
C GLU A 127 14.47 -39.16 20.43
N GLU A 128 13.17 -38.86 20.44
CA GLU A 128 12.21 -39.65 21.25
C GLU A 128 11.62 -40.75 20.33
N PRO A 129 11.54 -42.03 20.76
CA PRO A 129 11.09 -43.13 19.91
C PRO A 129 9.59 -43.05 19.61
N GLU A 130 9.21 -43.44 18.39
CA GLU A 130 7.80 -43.59 17.99
C GLU A 130 7.11 -44.69 18.81
N GLU A 131 6.22 -44.33 19.75
CA GLU A 131 5.18 -45.25 20.20
C GLU A 131 4.12 -45.38 19.10
N ALA A 132 4.06 -46.57 18.51
CA ALA A 132 3.14 -46.91 17.44
C ALA A 132 1.69 -46.95 17.95
N GLY A 133 0.92 -45.89 17.71
CA GLY A 133 -0.51 -45.90 18.02
C GLY A 133 -1.28 -44.61 17.76
N GLU A 134 -0.62 -43.46 17.65
CA GLU A 134 -1.31 -42.17 17.47
C GLU A 134 -1.29 -41.70 16.02
N THR A 135 -2.41 -41.10 15.59
CA THR A 135 -2.54 -40.30 14.36
C THR A 135 -1.29 -39.46 14.13
N PRO A 136 -0.77 -39.34 12.89
CA PRO A 136 0.52 -38.68 12.65
C PRO A 136 0.46 -37.21 13.11
N SER A 137 1.01 -36.96 14.29
CA SER A 137 1.17 -35.64 14.89
C SER A 137 2.15 -34.85 14.04
N ARG A 138 1.73 -33.69 13.53
CA ARG A 138 2.58 -32.80 12.72
C ARG A 138 3.84 -32.46 13.52
N ARG A 139 5.03 -32.87 13.04
CA ARG A 139 6.32 -32.43 13.60
C ARG A 139 6.55 -30.95 13.23
N VAL A 140 6.66 -30.09 14.23
CA VAL A 140 6.92 -28.65 14.10
C VAL A 140 8.18 -28.34 14.92
N SER A 141 9.09 -27.49 14.43
CA SER A 141 10.24 -27.09 15.25
C SER A 141 9.80 -26.23 16.43
N SER A 142 10.57 -26.20 17.52
CA SER A 142 10.29 -25.34 18.67
C SER A 142 10.12 -23.86 18.28
N ALA A 143 10.94 -23.36 17.36
CA ALA A 143 10.85 -21.99 16.85
C ALA A 143 9.60 -21.74 15.98
N GLU A 144 9.19 -22.70 15.14
CA GLU A 144 7.93 -22.58 14.39
C GLU A 144 6.71 -22.61 15.33
N ALA A 145 6.73 -23.43 16.38
CA ALA A 145 5.68 -23.48 17.39
C ALA A 145 5.59 -22.17 18.19
N GLU A 146 6.73 -21.55 18.53
CA GLU A 146 6.76 -20.21 19.13
C GLU A 146 6.13 -19.16 18.19
N LEU A 147 6.48 -19.16 16.89
CA LEU A 147 5.85 -18.26 15.93
C LEU A 147 4.33 -18.46 15.85
N GLU A 148 3.89 -19.73 15.77
CA GLU A 148 2.47 -20.08 15.72
C GLU A 148 1.72 -19.63 16.98
N LEU A 149 2.34 -19.69 18.16
CA LEU A 149 1.73 -19.31 19.44
C LEU A 149 1.65 -17.79 19.63
N TYR A 150 2.76 -17.07 19.44
CA TYR A 150 2.84 -15.65 19.77
C TYR A 150 2.31 -14.75 18.65
N PHE A 151 2.60 -15.06 17.40
CA PHE A 151 2.13 -14.27 16.24
C PHE A 151 0.75 -14.70 15.72
N SER A 152 0.01 -15.53 16.47
CA SER A 152 -1.45 -15.70 16.31
C SER A 152 -2.26 -14.93 17.35
N GLY A 153 -1.61 -14.31 18.34
CA GLY A 153 -2.28 -13.71 19.49
C GLY A 153 -2.76 -14.73 20.53
N ASN A 154 -2.37 -16.01 20.42
CA ASN A 154 -2.72 -17.05 21.39
C ASN A 154 -1.94 -16.91 22.71
N ALA A 155 -0.77 -16.26 22.67
CA ALA A 155 -0.04 -15.80 23.85
C ALA A 155 0.59 -14.42 23.59
N LEU A 156 0.89 -13.69 24.66
CA LEU A 156 1.58 -12.40 24.58
C LEU A 156 3.09 -12.59 24.74
N LEU A 157 3.85 -11.91 23.89
CA LEU A 157 5.31 -11.89 24.02
C LEU A 157 5.71 -11.23 25.34
N PRO A 158 6.73 -11.73 26.06
CA PRO A 158 7.25 -11.04 27.24
C PRO A 158 7.67 -9.60 26.89
N GLY A 159 7.16 -8.62 27.64
CA GLY A 159 7.41 -7.20 27.38
C GLY A 159 6.50 -6.54 26.33
N SER A 160 5.67 -7.33 25.63
CA SER A 160 4.61 -6.77 24.78
C SER A 160 3.54 -6.08 25.62
N GLU A 161 3.03 -4.99 25.07
CA GLU A 161 2.03 -4.14 25.70
C GLU A 161 0.91 -3.87 24.70
N PRO A 162 0.00 -4.82 24.50
CA PRO A 162 -1.01 -4.73 23.46
C PRO A 162 -1.89 -3.50 23.62
N ALA A 163 -1.95 -2.72 22.56
CA ALA A 163 -2.73 -1.51 22.48
C ALA A 163 -3.16 -1.33 21.04
N ALA A 164 -4.01 -0.34 20.82
CA ALA A 164 -4.33 0.04 19.49
C ALA A 164 -4.73 1.53 19.42
N HIS A 165 -4.08 2.29 18.53
CA HIS A 165 -4.11 3.70 18.25
C HIS A 165 -5.39 4.28 17.63
N CYS A 166 -6.03 5.26 18.22
CA CYS A 166 -7.12 5.99 17.58
C CYS A 166 -6.65 6.85 16.38
N TYR A 167 -7.34 6.77 15.24
CA TYR A 167 -7.17 7.66 14.08
C TYR A 167 -8.48 7.95 13.34
N CYS A 168 -8.49 8.97 12.50
CA CYS A 168 -9.58 9.33 11.58
C CYS A 168 -9.09 9.23 10.12
N GLY A 169 -9.90 9.59 9.14
CA GLY A 169 -9.42 9.65 7.75
C GLY A 169 -10.45 10.21 6.78
N HIS A 170 -9.98 10.69 5.64
CA HIS A 170 -10.81 10.92 4.46
C HIS A 170 -10.80 9.68 3.58
N GLN A 171 -11.96 9.03 3.47
CA GLN A 171 -12.17 7.88 2.61
C GLN A 171 -12.81 8.33 1.31
N PHE A 172 -12.14 8.05 0.18
CA PHE A 172 -12.59 8.47 -1.14
C PHE A 172 -12.87 9.99 -1.28
N GLY A 173 -12.19 10.81 -0.46
CA GLY A 173 -12.32 12.27 -0.46
C GLY A 173 -13.30 12.83 0.57
N SER A 174 -14.06 11.98 1.26
CA SER A 174 -15.03 12.38 2.28
C SER A 174 -14.53 12.03 3.68
N PHE A 175 -14.69 12.93 4.64
CA PHE A 175 -14.26 12.67 6.01
C PHE A 175 -15.10 11.55 6.66
N ALA A 176 -14.43 10.51 7.17
CA ALA A 176 -15.07 9.32 7.70
C ALA A 176 -15.39 9.42 9.21
N GLY A 177 -14.85 10.41 9.92
CA GLY A 177 -14.91 10.45 11.38
C GLY A 177 -13.87 9.52 12.01
N GLN A 178 -14.11 9.06 13.25
CA GLN A 178 -13.21 8.10 13.90
C GLN A 178 -13.20 6.78 13.12
N LEU A 179 -12.01 6.37 12.72
CA LEU A 179 -11.69 5.06 12.18
C LEU A 179 -10.97 4.30 13.29
N GLY A 180 -9.68 4.05 13.07
CA GLY A 180 -8.98 3.04 13.79
C GLY A 180 -8.85 1.74 13.00
N ASP A 181 -7.90 0.92 13.40
CA ASP A 181 -7.55 -0.36 12.80
C ASP A 181 -8.63 -1.38 12.64
N GLY A 182 -9.71 -1.44 13.39
CA GLY A 182 -10.74 -2.47 13.31
C GLY A 182 -10.30 -3.95 13.16
N ALA A 183 -9.02 -4.33 13.13
CA ALA A 183 -8.60 -5.66 12.68
C ALA A 183 -7.12 -5.98 12.97
N ALA A 184 -6.42 -5.21 13.79
CA ALA A 184 -4.98 -5.31 13.95
C ALA A 184 -4.41 -4.71 15.26
N VAL A 185 -3.62 -5.45 16.03
CA VAL A 185 -3.16 -5.01 17.37
C VAL A 185 -1.71 -4.51 17.31
N TYR A 186 -1.41 -3.35 17.91
CA TYR A 186 -0.02 -2.96 18.25
C TYR A 186 0.42 -3.86 19.41
N LEU A 187 1.46 -4.65 19.21
CA LEU A 187 2.01 -5.53 20.25
C LEU A 187 3.07 -4.81 21.10
N GLY A 188 3.79 -3.87 20.53
CA GLY A 188 4.90 -3.20 21.19
C GLY A 188 5.92 -2.68 20.20
N GLU A 189 6.95 -2.03 20.72
CA GLU A 189 8.12 -1.61 19.93
C GLU A 189 9.34 -2.44 20.35
N VAL A 190 10.07 -2.99 19.39
CA VAL A 190 11.28 -3.78 19.63
C VAL A 190 12.52 -3.01 19.17
N LEU A 191 13.59 -3.07 19.96
CA LEU A 191 14.91 -2.59 19.57
C LEU A 191 15.65 -3.67 18.78
N GLY A 192 16.02 -3.35 17.55
CA GLY A 192 16.88 -4.20 16.74
C GLY A 192 18.36 -4.08 17.11
N ALA A 193 19.21 -4.88 16.45
CA ALA A 193 20.61 -5.05 16.82
C ALA A 193 21.45 -3.77 16.82
N ALA A 194 21.15 -2.79 15.95
CA ALA A 194 21.85 -1.51 15.88
C ALA A 194 21.10 -0.38 16.61
N GLY A 195 20.16 -0.71 17.51
CA GLY A 195 19.41 0.24 18.33
C GLY A 195 18.25 0.93 17.61
N GLN A 196 17.97 0.57 16.36
CA GLN A 196 16.76 0.99 15.66
C GLN A 196 15.50 0.45 16.36
N ARG A 197 14.38 1.16 16.25
CA ARG A 197 13.11 0.76 16.87
C ARG A 197 12.11 0.34 15.80
N TRP A 198 11.45 -0.78 16.05
CA TRP A 198 10.46 -1.38 15.16
C TRP A 198 9.14 -1.55 15.88
N GLU A 199 8.08 -1.06 15.29
CA GLU A 199 6.74 -1.38 15.72
C GLU A 199 6.40 -2.82 15.32
N LEU A 200 5.96 -3.64 16.28
CA LEU A 200 5.41 -4.97 16.05
C LEU A 200 3.90 -4.88 16.07
N GLN A 201 3.31 -5.36 14.98
CA GLN A 201 1.91 -5.21 14.72
C GLN A 201 1.31 -6.54 14.25
N LEU A 202 0.23 -6.97 14.89
CA LEU A 202 -0.48 -8.20 14.52
C LEU A 202 -1.76 -7.86 13.76
N LYS A 203 -1.70 -7.86 12.42
CA LYS A 203 -2.88 -7.72 11.55
C LYS A 203 -3.66 -9.03 11.51
N GLY A 204 -4.99 -8.95 11.64
CA GLY A 204 -5.90 -10.09 11.79
C GLY A 204 -6.26 -10.43 13.25
N ALA A 205 -5.74 -9.70 14.25
CA ALA A 205 -5.87 -10.00 15.68
C ALA A 205 -7.23 -9.63 16.33
N GLY A 206 -8.24 -9.27 15.54
CA GLY A 206 -9.50 -8.70 16.03
C GLY A 206 -9.54 -7.17 15.99
N LEU A 207 -10.64 -6.56 16.44
CA LEU A 207 -10.94 -5.11 16.32
C LEU A 207 -10.07 -4.19 17.18
N THR A 208 -9.52 -3.09 16.64
CA THR A 208 -8.41 -2.31 17.27
C THR A 208 -8.13 -0.93 16.60
N PRO A 209 -7.22 -0.01 17.07
CA PRO A 209 -6.65 1.07 16.18
C PRO A 209 -5.06 1.41 15.89
N PHE A 210 -4.53 2.19 14.85
CA PHE A 210 -3.06 2.48 14.41
C PHE A 210 -2.64 3.96 14.04
N SER A 211 -1.35 4.31 13.82
CA SER A 211 -0.87 5.70 13.52
C SER A 211 -0.50 6.05 12.06
N ARG A 212 -1.09 7.11 11.48
CA ARG A 212 -1.07 7.46 10.04
C ARG A 212 -1.32 8.98 9.81
N PHE A 213 -1.41 9.53 8.58
CA PHE A 213 -1.86 10.97 8.45
C PHE A 213 -3.21 11.17 9.13
N GLY A 214 -4.08 10.18 8.98
CA GLY A 214 -5.34 10.05 9.69
C GLY A 214 -5.28 10.22 11.21
N SER A 215 -4.14 9.97 11.85
CA SER A 215 -4.00 10.15 13.30
C SER A 215 -4.02 11.60 13.74
N PHE A 216 -3.55 12.53 12.90
CA PHE A 216 -3.70 13.96 13.19
C PHE A 216 -5.14 14.43 12.92
N GLU A 217 -5.93 13.67 12.17
CA GLU A 217 -7.32 14.01 11.90
C GLU A 217 -8.27 13.72 13.06
N ILE A 218 -7.79 13.11 14.17
CA ILE A 218 -8.59 12.95 15.40
C ILE A 218 -8.98 14.31 16.02
N PHE A 219 -8.27 15.37 15.65
CA PHE A 219 -8.53 16.73 16.10
C PHE A 219 -9.45 17.52 15.14
N LYS A 220 -9.85 16.94 14.00
CA LYS A 220 -10.58 17.67 12.94
C LYS A 220 -11.94 18.17 13.46
N PRO A 221 -12.24 19.48 13.36
CA PRO A 221 -13.56 20.02 13.70
C PRO A 221 -14.66 19.45 12.79
N PRO A 222 -15.96 19.68 13.11
CA PRO A 222 -17.05 19.23 12.26
C PRO A 222 -16.83 19.58 10.79
N ASP A 223 -16.81 18.54 9.96
CA ASP A 223 -16.66 18.66 8.52
C ASP A 223 -17.90 19.30 7.91
N GLU A 224 -17.71 20.31 7.06
CA GLU A 224 -18.82 21.08 6.48
C GLU A 224 -19.75 20.22 5.61
N HIS A 225 -19.21 19.18 4.97
CA HIS A 225 -19.98 18.34 4.06
C HIS A 225 -20.62 17.14 4.75
N THR A 226 -19.87 16.44 5.60
CA THR A 226 -20.34 15.20 6.25
C THR A 226 -20.92 15.43 7.65
N GLY A 227 -20.67 16.58 8.28
CA GLY A 227 -21.02 16.87 9.67
C GLY A 227 -20.22 16.07 10.71
N ARG A 228 -19.35 15.15 10.27
CA ARG A 228 -18.54 14.29 11.14
C ARG A 228 -17.36 15.07 11.71
N LYS A 229 -16.91 14.68 12.91
CA LYS A 229 -15.76 15.29 13.60
C LYS A 229 -14.82 14.21 14.15
N GLY A 230 -13.58 14.59 14.43
CA GLY A 230 -12.67 13.75 15.19
C GLY A 230 -13.08 13.63 16.66
N PRO A 231 -12.62 12.60 17.38
CA PRO A 231 -12.97 12.38 18.79
C PRO A 231 -12.26 13.33 19.77
N SER A 232 -11.20 14.02 19.33
CA SER A 232 -10.31 14.85 20.18
C SER A 232 -10.29 16.33 19.76
N VAL A 233 -11.37 16.84 19.17
CA VAL A 233 -11.48 18.26 18.77
C VAL A 233 -11.10 19.19 19.93
N GLY A 234 -10.20 20.15 19.65
CA GLY A 234 -9.72 21.14 20.62
C GLY A 234 -8.61 20.67 21.56
N ARG A 235 -8.19 19.40 21.52
CA ARG A 235 -7.07 18.86 22.31
C ARG A 235 -5.71 19.15 21.67
N ASN A 236 -5.37 20.44 21.58
CA ASN A 236 -4.10 20.89 21.00
C ASN A 236 -2.89 20.37 21.81
N ASP A 237 -3.06 20.17 23.12
CA ASP A 237 -2.07 19.55 24.00
C ASP A 237 -1.59 18.18 23.49
N ILE A 238 -2.53 17.32 23.09
CA ILE A 238 -2.20 15.99 22.53
C ILE A 238 -1.57 16.13 21.14
N ARG A 239 -2.03 17.09 20.32
CA ARG A 239 -1.47 17.31 18.98
C ARG A 239 0.00 17.70 19.05
N VAL A 240 0.35 18.62 19.95
CA VAL A 240 1.74 19.00 20.21
C VAL A 240 2.55 17.78 20.66
N GLN A 241 2.02 17.01 21.61
CA GLN A 241 2.66 15.78 22.09
C GLN A 241 2.90 14.75 20.96
N MET A 242 1.94 14.60 20.03
CA MET A 242 2.10 13.75 18.84
C MET A 242 3.19 14.27 17.90
N LEU A 243 3.25 15.59 17.65
CA LEU A 243 4.31 16.18 16.83
C LEU A 243 5.68 16.01 17.48
N ASP A 244 5.80 16.27 18.78
CA ASP A 244 7.03 16.07 19.53
C ASP A 244 7.50 14.60 19.47
N TYR A 245 6.56 13.67 19.63
CA TYR A 245 6.83 12.24 19.52
C TYR A 245 7.30 11.86 18.10
N VAL A 246 6.54 12.24 17.07
CA VAL A 246 6.84 11.88 15.67
C VAL A 246 8.18 12.47 15.24
N ILE A 247 8.38 13.77 15.43
CA ILE A 247 9.59 14.46 15.00
C ILE A 247 10.79 13.97 15.83
N GLY A 248 10.65 13.88 17.16
CA GLY A 248 11.72 13.41 18.03
C GLY A 248 12.06 11.93 17.91
N SER A 249 11.20 11.11 17.29
CA SER A 249 11.46 9.67 17.10
C SER A 249 11.90 9.33 15.68
N PHE A 250 11.34 9.99 14.67
CA PHE A 250 11.55 9.63 13.25
C PHE A 250 12.31 10.68 12.44
N TYR A 251 12.44 11.90 12.96
CA TYR A 251 13.16 13.02 12.35
C TYR A 251 14.09 13.71 13.35
N PRO A 252 14.96 12.96 14.07
CA PRO A 252 15.76 13.48 15.17
C PRO A 252 16.70 14.61 14.73
N GLU A 253 17.16 14.62 13.49
CA GLU A 253 17.96 15.68 12.89
C GLU A 253 17.17 17.00 12.79
N ILE A 254 15.89 16.95 12.43
CA ILE A 254 15.00 18.12 12.39
C ILE A 254 14.72 18.61 13.81
N GLN A 255 14.47 17.67 14.74
CA GLN A 255 14.30 17.99 16.17
C GLN A 255 15.54 18.69 16.73
N ALA A 256 16.74 18.22 16.39
CA ALA A 256 18.00 18.79 16.85
C ALA A 256 18.27 20.18 16.26
N ALA A 257 18.04 20.35 14.95
CA ALA A 257 18.27 21.61 14.25
C ALA A 257 17.36 22.75 14.74
N HIS A 258 16.14 22.42 15.18
CA HIS A 258 15.12 23.39 15.58
C HIS A 258 14.62 23.19 17.02
N ALA A 259 15.48 22.70 17.92
CA ALA A 259 15.10 22.28 19.28
C ALA A 259 14.41 23.38 20.14
N ARG A 260 14.58 24.66 19.78
CA ARG A 260 14.02 25.81 20.51
C ARG A 260 12.93 26.55 19.73
N ASP A 261 12.59 26.11 18.52
CA ASP A 261 11.60 26.75 17.64
C ASP A 261 10.68 25.68 17.07
N SER A 262 9.57 25.43 17.77
CA SER A 262 8.58 24.42 17.39
C SER A 262 7.95 24.72 16.03
N MET A 263 7.76 26.00 15.68
CA MET A 263 7.16 26.40 14.41
C MET A 263 8.08 26.05 13.23
N GLN A 264 9.36 26.43 13.31
CA GLN A 264 10.34 26.07 12.28
C GLN A 264 10.59 24.56 12.23
N ARG A 265 10.60 23.89 13.38
CA ARG A 265 10.67 22.44 13.45
C ARG A 265 9.51 21.77 12.71
N ASN A 266 8.28 22.19 12.99
CA ASN A 266 7.07 21.63 12.38
C ASN A 266 7.04 21.91 10.86
N LEU A 267 7.45 23.11 10.44
CA LEU A 267 7.59 23.48 9.03
C LEU A 267 8.64 22.62 8.31
N ALA A 268 9.81 22.42 8.92
CA ALA A 268 10.87 21.58 8.37
C ALA A 268 10.43 20.10 8.27
N PHE A 269 9.73 19.59 9.29
CA PHE A 269 9.10 18.28 9.26
C PHE A 269 8.07 18.16 8.13
N PHE A 270 7.16 19.13 8.00
CA PHE A 270 6.14 19.12 6.95
C PHE A 270 6.75 19.14 5.53
N ARG A 271 7.84 19.90 5.35
CA ARG A 271 8.62 19.91 4.11
C ARG A 271 9.28 18.57 3.82
N GLU A 272 9.85 17.92 4.83
CA GLU A 272 10.46 16.60 4.65
C GLU A 272 9.43 15.53 4.30
N ILE A 273 8.28 15.47 4.99
CA ILE A 273 7.24 14.48 4.64
C ILE A 273 6.62 14.75 3.26
N THR A 274 6.52 16.02 2.84
CA THR A 274 6.12 16.41 1.48
C THR A 274 7.07 15.82 0.44
N ARG A 275 8.39 15.99 0.64
CA ARG A 275 9.42 15.44 -0.25
C ARG A 275 9.43 13.91 -0.28
N ARG A 276 9.32 13.27 0.89
CA ARG A 276 9.27 11.80 0.98
C ARG A 276 8.06 11.23 0.26
N THR A 277 6.89 11.85 0.42
CA THR A 277 5.65 11.43 -0.24
C THR A 277 5.75 11.61 -1.76
N ALA A 278 6.29 12.75 -2.23
CA ALA A 278 6.54 13.00 -3.66
C ALA A 278 7.47 11.93 -4.27
N ARG A 279 8.57 11.60 -3.57
CA ARG A 279 9.51 10.57 -4.02
C ARG A 279 8.89 9.18 -4.04
N LEU A 280 8.11 8.84 -3.02
CA LEU A 280 7.43 7.55 -2.89
C LEU A 280 6.50 7.30 -4.09
N VAL A 281 5.62 8.24 -4.39
CA VAL A 281 4.68 8.07 -5.49
C VAL A 281 5.39 8.13 -6.84
N ALA A 282 6.45 8.92 -7.00
CA ALA A 282 7.29 8.87 -8.20
C ALA A 282 7.91 7.47 -8.41
N ASP A 283 8.36 6.82 -7.33
CA ASP A 283 8.86 5.45 -7.38
C ASP A 283 7.76 4.44 -7.75
N TRP A 284 6.53 4.61 -7.23
CA TRP A 284 5.36 3.81 -7.62
C TRP A 284 5.07 3.93 -9.12
N GLN A 285 5.06 5.16 -9.66
CA GLN A 285 4.88 5.37 -11.10
C GLN A 285 5.98 4.67 -11.90
N CYS A 286 7.23 4.70 -11.45
CA CYS A 286 8.35 4.10 -12.19
C CYS A 286 8.33 2.56 -12.23
N VAL A 287 7.61 1.90 -11.34
CA VAL A 287 7.48 0.42 -11.30
C VAL A 287 6.08 -0.08 -11.66
N GLY A 288 5.17 0.83 -12.00
CA GLY A 288 3.80 0.49 -12.35
C GLY A 288 2.98 -0.05 -11.17
N PHE A 289 3.27 0.41 -9.94
CA PHE A 289 2.52 0.04 -8.75
C PHE A 289 1.28 0.91 -8.60
N CYS A 290 0.12 0.28 -8.37
CA CYS A 290 -1.15 0.94 -8.07
C CYS A 290 -1.64 0.50 -6.69
N HIS A 291 -1.78 1.44 -5.76
CA HIS A 291 -2.12 1.16 -4.37
C HIS A 291 -3.60 0.81 -4.15
N GLY A 292 -4.50 1.45 -4.90
CA GLY A 292 -5.95 1.17 -4.89
C GLY A 292 -6.77 1.78 -3.75
N VAL A 293 -6.15 2.19 -2.63
CA VAL A 293 -6.83 2.81 -1.47
C VAL A 293 -5.95 3.88 -0.84
N LEU A 294 -5.77 5.01 -1.53
CA LEU A 294 -4.98 6.15 -1.04
C LEU A 294 -5.85 7.12 -0.21
N ASN A 295 -6.53 6.57 0.79
CA ASN A 295 -7.17 7.38 1.83
C ASN A 295 -6.09 8.06 2.69
N THR A 296 -6.42 9.14 3.40
CA THR A 296 -5.43 9.81 4.28
C THR A 296 -4.98 8.91 5.41
N ASP A 297 -5.84 8.04 5.94
CA ASP A 297 -5.40 7.03 6.88
C ASP A 297 -4.39 6.08 6.25
N ASN A 298 -4.36 5.82 4.94
CA ASN A 298 -3.34 4.95 4.34
C ASN A 298 -2.06 5.67 3.90
N MET A 299 -1.85 6.90 4.39
CA MET A 299 -0.62 7.66 4.16
C MET A 299 0.29 7.61 5.39
N SER A 300 1.49 7.07 5.20
CA SER A 300 2.49 6.95 6.25
C SER A 300 3.15 8.29 6.57
N ILE A 301 3.26 8.62 7.86
CA ILE A 301 3.94 9.84 8.34
C ILE A 301 5.47 9.82 8.15
N VAL A 302 6.04 8.71 7.69
CA VAL A 302 7.46 8.53 7.37
C VAL A 302 7.73 8.30 5.88
N GLY A 303 6.70 8.32 5.04
CA GLY A 303 6.82 8.19 3.59
C GLY A 303 7.02 6.75 3.10
N LEU A 304 6.37 5.78 3.75
CA LEU A 304 6.38 4.37 3.36
C LEU A 304 5.07 3.95 2.67
N THR A 305 5.14 2.91 1.84
CA THR A 305 3.93 2.21 1.37
C THR A 305 3.36 1.39 2.52
N ILE A 306 2.08 1.57 2.83
CA ILE A 306 1.40 0.88 3.94
C ILE A 306 0.03 0.39 3.48
N ASP A 307 -0.56 -0.50 4.27
CA ASP A 307 -1.92 -1.03 4.05
C ASP A 307 -2.18 -1.60 2.64
N TYR A 308 -1.39 -2.62 2.28
CA TYR A 308 -1.60 -3.45 1.10
C TYR A 308 -2.98 -4.14 1.19
N GLY A 309 -3.94 -3.64 0.42
CA GLY A 309 -5.27 -4.22 0.24
C GLY A 309 -5.48 -4.63 -1.22
N PRO A 310 -6.35 -3.93 -1.98
CA PRO A 310 -6.55 -4.19 -3.41
C PRO A 310 -5.46 -3.50 -4.26
N PHE A 311 -4.19 -3.73 -3.95
CA PHE A 311 -3.08 -3.20 -4.75
C PHE A 311 -2.87 -4.04 -6.01
N GLY A 312 -2.11 -3.51 -6.96
CA GLY A 312 -1.68 -4.28 -8.13
C GLY A 312 -0.43 -3.69 -8.78
N PHE A 313 0.43 -4.56 -9.30
CA PHE A 313 1.42 -4.16 -10.29
C PHE A 313 0.79 -4.27 -11.67
N MET A 314 0.96 -3.24 -12.50
CA MET A 314 0.46 -3.24 -13.87
C MET A 314 1.12 -4.36 -14.68
N ASP A 315 0.29 -5.23 -15.24
CA ASP A 315 0.74 -6.16 -16.27
C ASP A 315 1.01 -5.40 -17.56
N ARG A 316 -0.02 -4.74 -18.09
CA ARG A 316 0.06 -3.85 -19.25
C ARG A 316 0.03 -2.41 -18.80
N TYR A 317 0.70 -1.56 -19.55
CA TYR A 317 0.57 -0.14 -19.29
C TYR A 317 -0.84 0.34 -19.64
N ASP A 318 -1.55 0.78 -18.61
CA ASP A 318 -2.83 1.45 -18.71
C ASP A 318 -2.83 2.60 -17.70
N PRO A 319 -2.76 3.87 -18.14
CA PRO A 319 -2.72 5.02 -17.23
C PRO A 319 -4.00 5.12 -16.38
N ASP A 320 -5.11 4.57 -16.85
CA ASP A 320 -6.41 4.60 -16.17
C ASP A 320 -6.68 3.31 -15.38
N HIS A 321 -5.65 2.47 -15.21
CA HIS A 321 -5.76 1.22 -14.45
C HIS A 321 -6.24 1.48 -13.02
N VAL A 322 -7.35 0.84 -12.66
CA VAL A 322 -7.92 0.80 -11.31
C VAL A 322 -7.81 -0.63 -10.78
N CYS A 323 -6.97 -0.83 -9.77
CA CYS A 323 -6.78 -2.14 -9.14
C CYS A 323 -7.87 -2.47 -8.10
N ASN A 324 -8.57 -1.45 -7.58
CA ASN A 324 -9.63 -1.63 -6.61
C ASN A 324 -11.02 -1.72 -7.28
N SER A 325 -11.66 -2.88 -7.22
CA SER A 325 -12.99 -3.10 -7.78
C SER A 325 -14.09 -2.22 -7.15
N SER A 326 -13.88 -1.71 -5.93
CA SER A 326 -14.81 -0.81 -5.26
C SER A 326 -14.63 0.66 -5.69
N ASP A 327 -13.52 1.02 -6.34
CA ASP A 327 -13.29 2.36 -6.89
C ASP A 327 -13.92 2.52 -8.27
N THR A 328 -15.25 2.58 -8.32
CA THR A 328 -16.00 2.74 -9.57
C THR A 328 -15.72 4.08 -10.26
N THR A 329 -15.23 5.08 -9.53
CA THR A 329 -14.91 6.41 -10.06
C THR A 329 -13.51 6.53 -10.63
N GLY A 330 -12.61 5.59 -10.31
CA GLY A 330 -11.18 5.68 -10.64
C GLY A 330 -10.46 6.80 -9.89
N ARG A 331 -10.88 7.13 -8.67
CA ARG A 331 -10.23 8.14 -7.82
C ARG A 331 -8.75 7.78 -7.59
N TYR A 332 -8.48 6.49 -7.40
CA TYR A 332 -7.15 5.95 -7.11
C TYR A 332 -6.56 5.20 -8.32
N ALA A 333 -7.00 5.55 -9.54
CA ALA A 333 -6.37 5.05 -10.76
C ALA A 333 -4.87 5.39 -10.77
N TYR A 334 -4.08 4.58 -11.48
CA TYR A 334 -2.63 4.71 -11.53
C TYR A 334 -2.15 6.13 -11.89
N SER A 335 -2.76 6.79 -12.87
CA SER A 335 -2.42 8.17 -13.26
C SER A 335 -2.81 9.23 -12.22
N LYS A 336 -3.71 8.91 -11.28
CA LYS A 336 -4.24 9.85 -10.28
C LYS A 336 -3.47 9.83 -8.97
N GLN A 337 -2.64 8.81 -8.72
CA GLN A 337 -1.90 8.67 -7.46
C GLN A 337 -1.08 9.92 -7.08
N PRO A 338 -0.34 10.59 -8.00
CA PRO A 338 0.43 11.78 -7.64
C PRO A 338 -0.45 12.92 -7.11
N GLU A 339 -1.55 13.23 -7.78
CA GLU A 339 -2.48 14.29 -7.37
C GLU A 339 -3.22 13.94 -6.06
N VAL A 340 -3.58 12.67 -5.89
CA VAL A 340 -4.20 12.20 -4.65
C VAL A 340 -3.24 12.31 -3.47
N CYS A 341 -1.97 11.95 -3.64
CA CYS A 341 -0.96 12.11 -2.60
C CYS A 341 -0.74 13.60 -2.23
N LYS A 342 -0.71 14.50 -3.22
CA LYS A 342 -0.67 15.95 -2.99
C LYS A 342 -1.90 16.43 -2.22
N TRP A 343 -3.09 15.96 -2.59
CA TRP A 343 -4.33 16.25 -1.87
C TRP A 343 -4.29 15.75 -0.42
N ASN A 344 -3.76 14.54 -0.18
CA ASN A 344 -3.60 13.99 1.17
C ASN A 344 -2.62 14.82 2.02
N LEU A 345 -1.54 15.36 1.44
CA LEU A 345 -0.62 16.27 2.14
C LEU A 345 -1.31 17.59 2.53
N ARG A 346 -2.21 18.11 1.69
CA ARG A 346 -3.06 19.26 2.07
C ARG A 346 -3.95 18.93 3.26
N LYS A 347 -4.53 17.73 3.31
CA LYS A 347 -5.30 17.27 4.49
C LYS A 347 -4.46 17.13 5.74
N LEU A 348 -3.20 16.72 5.62
CA LEU A 348 -2.27 16.74 6.73
C LEU A 348 -1.99 18.19 7.19
N ALA A 349 -1.74 19.13 6.27
CA ALA A 349 -1.53 20.55 6.62
C ALA A 349 -2.72 21.14 7.40
N GLU A 350 -3.95 20.90 6.91
CA GLU A 350 -5.19 21.30 7.60
C GLU A 350 -5.27 20.71 9.03
N ALA A 351 -4.84 19.46 9.21
CA ALA A 351 -4.87 18.78 10.52
C ALA A 351 -3.80 19.28 11.51
N LEU A 352 -2.74 19.94 11.03
CA LEU A 352 -1.67 20.49 11.86
C LEU A 352 -2.00 21.88 12.43
N VAL A 353 -3.02 22.58 11.93
CA VAL A 353 -3.44 23.90 12.43
C VAL A 353 -3.93 23.81 13.88
N PRO A 354 -3.43 24.64 14.84
CA PRO A 354 -2.64 25.85 14.61
C PRO A 354 -1.12 25.67 14.77
N GLU A 355 -0.63 24.47 15.07
CA GLU A 355 0.80 24.20 15.31
C GLU A 355 1.67 24.39 14.06
N LEU A 356 1.03 24.34 12.89
CA LEU A 356 1.57 24.81 11.62
C LEU A 356 0.45 25.53 10.86
N PRO A 357 0.42 26.88 10.84
CA PRO A 357 -0.56 27.65 10.09
C PRO A 357 -0.48 27.40 8.59
N LEU A 358 -1.64 27.50 7.90
CA LEU A 358 -1.72 27.23 6.46
C LEU A 358 -0.86 28.18 5.64
N GLU A 359 -0.70 29.42 6.08
CA GLU A 359 0.13 30.45 5.45
C GLU A 359 1.60 30.03 5.34
N LEU A 360 2.06 29.13 6.22
CA LEU A 360 3.41 28.58 6.20
C LEU A 360 3.49 27.23 5.49
N SER A 361 2.47 26.37 5.61
CA SER A 361 2.47 25.04 4.99
C SER A 361 2.10 25.03 3.51
N GLU A 362 1.23 25.93 3.04
CA GLU A 362 0.81 25.96 1.63
C GLU A 362 1.97 26.21 0.67
N PRO A 363 2.90 27.16 0.92
CA PRO A 363 4.08 27.32 0.07
C PRO A 363 4.94 26.06 -0.04
N VAL A 364 4.97 25.22 0.99
CA VAL A 364 5.70 23.94 0.98
C VAL A 364 5.01 22.91 0.08
N LEU A 365 3.68 22.92 -0.01
CA LEU A 365 2.94 22.04 -0.93
C LEU A 365 3.24 22.34 -2.40
N GLU A 366 3.61 23.58 -2.72
CA GLU A 366 4.04 23.96 -4.08
C GLU A 366 5.43 23.38 -4.43
N GLU A 367 6.25 22.98 -3.44
CA GLU A 367 7.51 22.25 -3.68
C GLU A 367 7.27 20.80 -4.15
N TYR A 368 6.06 20.25 -3.95
CA TYR A 368 5.74 18.84 -4.20
C TYR A 368 5.96 18.43 -5.66
N ASP A 369 5.42 19.19 -6.62
CA ASP A 369 5.45 18.83 -8.04
C ASP A 369 6.89 18.82 -8.55
N ALA A 370 7.69 19.81 -8.13
CA ALA A 370 9.10 19.89 -8.48
C ALA A 370 9.91 18.69 -7.94
N GLU A 371 9.65 18.26 -6.71
CA GLU A 371 10.33 17.09 -6.13
C GLU A 371 9.88 15.77 -6.79
N PHE A 372 8.57 15.63 -7.05
CA PHE A 372 8.02 14.49 -7.79
C PHE A 372 8.65 14.39 -9.18
N ASP A 373 8.63 15.48 -9.94
CA ASP A 373 9.14 15.54 -11.31
C ASP A 373 10.63 15.22 -11.38
N LYS A 374 11.40 15.78 -10.44
CA LYS A 374 12.83 15.49 -10.30
C LYS A 374 13.08 14.02 -10.03
N ARG A 375 12.38 13.40 -9.06
CA ARG A 375 12.56 11.97 -8.74
C ARG A 375 12.11 11.09 -9.89
N TYR A 376 10.95 11.36 -10.47
CA TYR A 376 10.37 10.61 -11.57
C TYR A 376 11.30 10.62 -12.78
N LEU A 377 11.75 11.80 -13.22
CA LEU A 377 12.66 11.92 -14.36
C LEU A 377 13.98 11.21 -14.07
N HIS A 378 14.56 11.38 -12.87
CA HIS A 378 15.78 10.68 -12.47
C HIS A 378 15.65 9.16 -12.60
N LYS A 379 14.55 8.58 -12.07
CA LYS A 379 14.28 7.14 -12.16
C LYS A 379 14.02 6.69 -13.60
N MET A 380 13.23 7.43 -14.37
CA MET A 380 12.94 7.10 -15.77
C MET A 380 14.20 7.09 -16.63
N ARG A 381 15.11 8.04 -16.43
CA ARG A 381 16.43 8.03 -17.09
C ARG A 381 17.22 6.77 -16.78
N GLN A 382 17.29 6.34 -15.51
CA GLN A 382 17.97 5.11 -15.12
C GLN A 382 17.33 3.88 -15.78
N LYS A 383 16.00 3.85 -15.85
CA LYS A 383 15.25 2.77 -16.51
C LYS A 383 15.47 2.75 -18.02
N LEU A 384 15.72 3.90 -18.65
CA LEU A 384 16.05 4.07 -20.06
C LEU A 384 17.56 3.99 -20.35
N GLY A 385 18.41 3.88 -19.34
CA GLY A 385 19.85 3.81 -19.54
C GLY A 385 20.51 5.12 -19.98
N LEU A 386 19.94 6.27 -19.63
CA LEU A 386 20.51 7.59 -19.90
C LEU A 386 21.42 8.00 -18.73
N VAL A 387 22.72 7.69 -18.85
CA VAL A 387 23.66 7.64 -17.72
C VAL A 387 24.70 8.76 -17.70
N GLN A 388 24.85 9.53 -18.79
CA GLN A 388 25.88 10.58 -18.88
C GLN A 388 25.31 11.99 -18.89
N LEU A 389 24.47 12.30 -19.88
CA LEU A 389 24.02 13.65 -20.18
C LEU A 389 22.55 13.79 -19.85
N GLN A 390 22.16 14.86 -19.14
CA GLN A 390 20.75 15.20 -18.93
C GLN A 390 20.26 16.26 -19.89
N LEU A 391 19.17 15.97 -20.59
CA LEU A 391 18.53 16.86 -21.56
C LEU A 391 17.03 16.97 -21.25
N GLU A 392 16.43 18.11 -21.59
CA GLU A 392 15.00 18.38 -21.34
C GLU A 392 14.07 17.39 -22.07
N GLU A 393 14.44 17.00 -23.28
CA GLU A 393 13.75 15.99 -24.10
C GLU A 393 13.68 14.58 -23.46
N ASP A 394 14.43 14.31 -22.38
CA ASP A 394 14.38 13.02 -21.69
C ASP A 394 13.00 12.76 -21.08
N ARG A 395 12.31 13.84 -20.67
CA ARG A 395 10.92 13.78 -20.21
C ARG A 395 9.98 13.39 -21.35
N GLU A 396 10.14 14.03 -22.52
CA GLU A 396 9.31 13.79 -23.70
C GLU A 396 9.51 12.37 -24.24
N LEU A 397 10.75 11.88 -24.25
CA LEU A 397 11.09 10.51 -24.64
C LEU A 397 10.43 9.47 -23.73
N ALA A 398 10.45 9.71 -22.41
CA ALA A 398 9.79 8.86 -21.43
C ALA A 398 8.26 8.88 -21.58
N ALA A 399 7.67 10.05 -21.83
CA ALA A 399 6.23 10.18 -22.08
C ALA A 399 5.82 9.46 -23.38
N ALA A 400 6.60 9.63 -24.45
CA ALA A 400 6.37 8.96 -25.73
C ALA A 400 6.48 7.44 -25.62
N LEU A 401 7.38 6.92 -24.76
CA LEU A 401 7.46 5.48 -24.48
C LEU A 401 6.15 4.97 -23.88
N LEU A 402 5.68 5.63 -22.83
CA LEU A 402 4.45 5.24 -22.15
C LEU A 402 3.24 5.32 -23.09
N GLU A 403 3.19 6.32 -23.97
CA GLU A 403 2.15 6.41 -25.00
C GLU A 403 2.24 5.25 -26.00
N THR A 404 3.43 4.90 -26.49
CA THR A 404 3.62 3.71 -27.33
C THR A 404 3.18 2.43 -26.61
N MET A 405 3.49 2.29 -25.33
CA MET A 405 3.04 1.14 -24.53
C MET A 405 1.51 1.11 -24.39
N ARG A 406 0.87 2.27 -24.22
CA ARG A 406 -0.60 2.40 -24.16
C ARG A 406 -1.25 1.98 -25.48
N LEU A 407 -0.75 2.51 -26.60
CA LEU A 407 -1.26 2.23 -27.94
C LEU A 407 -1.14 0.75 -28.32
N THR A 408 -0.07 0.10 -27.89
CA THR A 408 0.22 -1.30 -28.24
C THR A 408 -0.22 -2.30 -27.17
N GLY A 409 -0.69 -1.82 -26.02
CA GLY A 409 -1.02 -2.64 -24.85
C GLY A 409 0.18 -3.45 -24.34
N ALA A 410 1.38 -2.87 -24.39
CA ALA A 410 2.62 -3.56 -24.04
C ALA A 410 2.74 -3.85 -22.54
N ASP A 411 3.35 -4.99 -22.21
CA ASP A 411 3.68 -5.34 -20.83
C ASP A 411 4.62 -4.31 -20.20
N PHE A 412 4.24 -3.77 -19.05
CA PHE A 412 4.95 -2.66 -18.42
C PHE A 412 6.39 -3.04 -18.06
N THR A 413 6.51 -4.13 -17.29
CA THR A 413 7.78 -4.56 -16.71
C THR A 413 8.72 -5.13 -17.76
N ASN A 414 8.20 -5.99 -18.63
CA ASN A 414 9.01 -6.68 -19.64
C ASN A 414 9.53 -5.71 -20.70
N THR A 415 8.78 -4.65 -21.05
CA THR A 415 9.25 -3.62 -21.97
C THR A 415 10.54 -2.99 -21.46
N PHE A 416 10.57 -2.48 -20.23
CA PHE A 416 11.77 -1.90 -19.63
C PHE A 416 12.92 -2.92 -19.51
N CYS A 417 12.61 -4.18 -19.17
CA CYS A 417 13.62 -5.24 -19.13
C CYS A 417 14.25 -5.48 -20.51
N LEU A 418 13.43 -5.56 -21.56
CA LEU A 418 13.90 -5.81 -22.92
C LEU A 418 14.76 -4.66 -23.43
N LEU A 419 14.40 -3.40 -23.15
CA LEU A 419 15.16 -2.21 -23.56
C LEU A 419 16.64 -2.27 -23.13
N SER A 420 16.97 -2.97 -22.04
CA SER A 420 18.38 -3.17 -21.62
C SER A 420 19.25 -3.92 -22.62
N SER A 421 18.64 -4.64 -23.56
CA SER A 421 19.32 -5.38 -24.64
C SER A 421 19.30 -4.67 -25.99
N PHE A 422 18.67 -3.50 -26.07
CA PHE A 422 18.66 -2.68 -27.29
C PHE A 422 20.06 -2.17 -27.61
N SER A 423 20.40 -2.21 -28.90
CA SER A 423 21.72 -1.83 -29.42
C SER A 423 21.63 -0.48 -30.12
N VAL A 424 22.56 0.42 -29.82
CA VAL A 424 22.70 1.68 -30.55
C VAL A 424 23.23 1.45 -31.97
N ALA A 425 24.08 0.43 -32.16
CA ALA A 425 24.59 0.06 -33.47
C ALA A 425 23.45 -0.45 -34.38
N LEU A 426 23.46 0.01 -35.64
CA LEU A 426 22.49 -0.38 -36.66
C LEU A 426 22.89 -1.73 -37.26
N GLU A 427 22.25 -2.79 -36.76
CA GLU A 427 22.39 -4.16 -37.27
C GLU A 427 21.00 -4.70 -37.64
N PRO A 428 20.62 -4.71 -38.93
CA PRO A 428 19.24 -5.00 -39.36
C PRO A 428 18.68 -6.32 -38.81
N ALA A 429 19.49 -7.38 -38.77
CA ALA A 429 19.07 -8.68 -38.25
C ALA A 429 18.80 -8.66 -36.73
N ARG A 430 19.64 -7.95 -35.96
CA ARG A 430 19.49 -7.82 -34.51
C ARG A 430 18.30 -6.93 -34.16
N GLU A 431 18.07 -5.88 -34.93
CA GLU A 431 16.94 -4.99 -34.79
C GLU A 431 15.61 -5.67 -35.12
N ALA A 432 15.55 -6.44 -36.22
CA ALA A 432 14.39 -7.27 -36.53
C ALA A 432 14.07 -8.26 -35.41
N HIS A 433 15.08 -8.96 -34.89
CA HIS A 433 14.91 -9.87 -33.75
C HIS A 433 14.44 -9.15 -32.48
N PHE A 434 14.96 -7.96 -32.20
CA PHE A 434 14.54 -7.15 -31.06
C PHE A 434 13.07 -6.71 -31.20
N MET A 435 12.67 -6.26 -32.39
CA MET A 435 11.30 -5.90 -32.71
C MET A 435 10.34 -7.07 -32.56
N ASP A 436 10.74 -8.28 -32.96
CA ASP A 436 9.95 -9.49 -32.74
C ASP A 436 9.72 -9.78 -31.25
N ARG A 437 10.74 -9.57 -30.39
CA ARG A 437 10.60 -9.76 -28.93
C ARG A 437 9.76 -8.67 -28.28
N LEU A 438 9.85 -7.42 -28.73
CA LEU A 438 8.98 -6.33 -28.27
C LEU A 438 7.53 -6.56 -28.69
N ALA A 439 7.28 -6.96 -29.94
CA ALA A 439 5.94 -7.27 -30.44
C ALA A 439 5.29 -8.42 -29.65
N GLN A 440 6.07 -9.37 -29.12
CA GLN A 440 5.58 -10.42 -28.21
C GLN A 440 5.14 -9.91 -26.84
N GLN A 441 5.57 -8.70 -26.43
CA GLN A 441 5.09 -8.07 -25.20
C GLN A 441 3.83 -7.23 -25.42
N CYS A 442 3.46 -6.97 -26.68
CA CYS A 442 2.24 -6.25 -27.01
C CYS A 442 1.00 -7.13 -26.79
N ALA A 443 -0.12 -6.46 -26.57
CA ALA A 443 -1.40 -7.11 -26.44
C ALA A 443 -1.80 -7.87 -27.70
N SER A 444 -2.29 -9.11 -27.56
CA SER A 444 -2.99 -9.77 -28.64
C SER A 444 -4.36 -9.13 -28.87
N LEU A 445 -4.90 -9.31 -30.07
CA LEU A 445 -6.23 -8.81 -30.44
C LEU A 445 -7.32 -9.35 -29.50
N GLU A 446 -7.24 -10.62 -29.11
CA GLU A 446 -8.23 -11.25 -28.23
C GLU A 446 -8.18 -10.67 -26.81
N GLU A 447 -6.99 -10.37 -26.30
CA GLU A 447 -6.87 -9.72 -24.99
C GLU A 447 -7.36 -8.27 -25.02
N LEU A 448 -7.12 -7.53 -26.12
CA LEU A 448 -7.70 -6.20 -26.31
C LEU A 448 -9.23 -6.25 -26.38
N LYS A 449 -9.80 -7.18 -27.16
CA LYS A 449 -11.26 -7.38 -27.24
C LYS A 449 -11.86 -7.71 -25.88
N LEU A 450 -11.18 -8.51 -25.07
CA LEU A 450 -11.62 -8.83 -23.72
C LEU A 450 -11.55 -7.60 -22.80
N ALA A 451 -10.47 -6.83 -22.86
CA ALA A 451 -10.27 -5.64 -22.02
C ALA A 451 -11.29 -4.52 -22.31
N PHE A 452 -11.62 -4.31 -23.59
CA PHE A 452 -12.59 -3.29 -24.02
C PHE A 452 -14.02 -3.81 -24.10
N ARG A 453 -14.30 -5.03 -23.63
CA ARG A 453 -15.65 -5.56 -23.62
C ARG A 453 -16.58 -4.63 -22.83
N PRO A 454 -17.73 -4.19 -23.41
CA PRO A 454 -18.71 -3.39 -22.68
C PRO A 454 -19.12 -4.07 -21.38
N GLN A 455 -19.15 -3.31 -20.30
CA GLN A 455 -19.47 -3.78 -18.95
C GLN A 455 -20.89 -3.42 -18.54
N MET A 456 -21.52 -2.46 -19.22
CA MET A 456 -22.88 -2.03 -18.95
C MET A 456 -23.87 -2.66 -19.92
N ASP A 457 -25.04 -3.07 -19.41
CA ASP A 457 -26.13 -3.49 -20.28
C ASP A 457 -26.58 -2.32 -21.19
N PRO A 458 -26.79 -2.52 -22.50
CA PRO A 458 -27.16 -1.44 -23.41
C PRO A 458 -28.45 -0.68 -23.03
N ARG A 459 -29.41 -1.35 -22.38
CA ARG A 459 -30.66 -0.72 -21.91
C ARG A 459 -30.37 0.17 -20.72
N GLN A 460 -29.51 -0.27 -19.80
CA GLN A 460 -29.06 0.54 -18.68
C GLN A 460 -28.32 1.79 -19.17
N LEU A 461 -27.41 1.65 -20.15
CA LEU A 461 -26.70 2.80 -20.72
C LEU A 461 -27.67 3.80 -21.37
N SER A 462 -28.64 3.30 -22.13
CA SER A 462 -29.69 4.15 -22.74
C SER A 462 -30.52 4.87 -21.69
N MET A 463 -30.91 4.19 -20.61
CA MET A 463 -31.61 4.80 -19.48
C MET A 463 -30.76 5.88 -18.80
N MET A 464 -29.47 5.62 -18.58
CA MET A 464 -28.54 6.61 -18.00
C MET A 464 -28.37 7.84 -18.91
N LEU A 465 -28.26 7.66 -20.22
CA LEU A 465 -28.19 8.76 -21.19
C LEU A 465 -29.48 9.58 -21.22
N MET A 466 -30.65 8.93 -21.18
CA MET A 466 -31.94 9.63 -21.08
C MET A 466 -32.08 10.39 -19.76
N LEU A 467 -31.65 9.81 -18.64
CA LEU A 467 -31.65 10.48 -17.33
C LEU A 467 -30.73 11.69 -17.31
N ALA A 468 -29.54 11.60 -17.92
CA ALA A 468 -28.62 12.72 -18.03
C ALA A 468 -29.22 13.92 -18.77
N GLN A 469 -30.09 13.67 -19.76
CA GLN A 469 -30.78 14.72 -20.53
C GLN A 469 -32.04 15.25 -19.83
N SER A 470 -32.84 14.36 -19.23
CA SER A 470 -34.15 14.69 -18.66
C SER A 470 -34.11 15.18 -17.22
N ASN A 471 -33.16 14.69 -16.40
CA ASN A 471 -33.01 15.10 -15.00
C ASN A 471 -31.53 15.00 -14.55
N PRO A 472 -30.71 16.04 -14.79
CA PRO A 472 -29.29 16.06 -14.44
C PRO A 472 -29.00 15.90 -12.94
N GLN A 473 -29.93 16.34 -12.08
CA GLN A 473 -29.79 16.24 -10.63
C GLN A 473 -29.91 14.79 -10.16
N LEU A 474 -30.93 14.06 -10.65
CA LEU A 474 -31.10 12.64 -10.34
C LEU A 474 -29.98 11.79 -10.96
N PHE A 475 -29.50 12.17 -12.15
CA PHE A 475 -28.35 11.53 -12.77
C PHE A 475 -27.10 11.58 -11.89
N ALA A 476 -26.79 12.74 -11.31
CA ALA A 476 -25.65 12.91 -10.40
C ALA A 476 -25.72 12.05 -9.12
N LEU A 477 -26.92 11.62 -8.72
CA LEU A 477 -27.15 10.74 -7.56
C LEU A 477 -26.98 9.25 -7.88
N ILE A 478 -27.28 8.82 -9.12
CA ILE A 478 -27.36 7.40 -9.49
C ILE A 478 -26.09 6.94 -10.23
N GLY A 479 -25.41 7.82 -10.94
CA GLY A 479 -24.18 7.49 -11.65
C GLY A 479 -23.33 8.73 -11.96
N THR A 480 -22.04 8.52 -12.15
CA THR A 480 -21.15 9.63 -12.53
C THR A 480 -21.16 9.79 -14.05
N LYS A 481 -21.17 11.05 -14.53
CA LYS A 481 -20.93 11.38 -15.95
C LYS A 481 -19.69 10.66 -16.49
N ALA A 482 -18.63 10.59 -15.68
CA ALA A 482 -17.39 9.89 -15.98
C ALA A 482 -17.57 8.37 -16.20
N SER A 483 -18.48 7.70 -15.48
CA SER A 483 -18.78 6.29 -15.71
C SER A 483 -19.43 6.05 -17.07
N VAL A 484 -20.37 6.92 -17.45
CA VAL A 484 -21.05 6.81 -18.75
C VAL A 484 -20.08 7.12 -19.89
N THR A 485 -19.25 8.15 -19.75
CA THR A 485 -18.22 8.49 -20.76
C THR A 485 -17.25 7.34 -20.98
N ARG A 486 -16.72 6.72 -19.92
CA ARG A 486 -15.81 5.56 -20.04
C ARG A 486 -16.47 4.35 -20.71
N GLU A 487 -17.75 4.12 -20.44
CA GLU A 487 -18.47 3.02 -21.08
C GLU A 487 -18.69 3.27 -22.58
N LEU A 488 -18.98 4.51 -22.99
CA LEU A 488 -19.07 4.90 -24.39
C LEU A 488 -17.73 4.71 -25.12
N GLU A 489 -16.63 5.14 -24.50
CA GLU A 489 -15.27 4.94 -25.03
C GLU A 489 -14.95 3.45 -25.20
N ARG A 490 -15.32 2.60 -24.23
CA ARG A 490 -15.16 1.14 -24.35
C ARG A 490 -15.94 0.56 -25.51
N ILE A 491 -17.20 0.96 -25.70
CA ILE A 491 -18.03 0.51 -26.82
C ILE A 491 -17.40 0.91 -28.15
N GLU A 492 -16.93 2.16 -28.28
CA GLU A 492 -16.26 2.64 -29.49
C GLU A 492 -14.99 1.84 -29.79
N GLN A 493 -14.14 1.59 -28.78
CA GLN A 493 -12.92 0.79 -28.95
C GLN A 493 -13.24 -0.67 -29.29
N ALA A 494 -14.23 -1.27 -28.62
CA ALA A 494 -14.68 -2.62 -28.91
C ALA A 494 -15.12 -2.76 -30.37
N SER A 495 -15.85 -1.78 -30.90
CA SER A 495 -16.26 -1.74 -32.32
C SER A 495 -15.05 -1.71 -33.25
N LYS A 496 -14.08 -0.82 -33.00
CA LYS A 496 -12.85 -0.73 -33.80
C LYS A 496 -12.05 -2.03 -33.79
N LEU A 497 -12.01 -2.73 -32.66
CA LEU A 497 -11.28 -3.99 -32.50
C LEU A 497 -11.98 -5.18 -33.18
N GLN A 498 -13.29 -5.11 -33.45
CA GLN A 498 -14.00 -6.17 -34.19
C GLN A 498 -13.61 -6.19 -35.68
N GLU A 499 -13.33 -5.02 -36.25
CA GLU A 499 -12.96 -4.86 -37.66
C GLU A 499 -11.46 -5.10 -37.91
N LEU A 500 -10.65 -5.12 -36.86
CA LEU A 500 -9.19 -5.22 -36.94
C LEU A 500 -8.73 -6.68 -37.12
N SER A 501 -7.83 -6.92 -38.08
CA SER A 501 -7.18 -8.23 -38.24
C SER A 501 -5.94 -8.35 -37.34
N PRO A 502 -5.57 -9.57 -36.90
CA PRO A 502 -4.34 -9.78 -36.11
C PRO A 502 -3.07 -9.30 -36.83
N ALA A 503 -2.98 -9.50 -38.15
CA ALA A 503 -1.83 -9.06 -38.95
C ALA A 503 -1.72 -7.54 -38.99
N GLU A 504 -2.86 -6.85 -39.12
CA GLU A 504 -2.93 -5.39 -39.12
C GLU A 504 -2.54 -4.81 -37.76
N LEU A 505 -2.99 -5.42 -36.66
CA LEU A 505 -2.58 -5.03 -35.31
C LEU A 505 -1.06 -5.15 -35.12
N ILE A 506 -0.47 -6.27 -35.55
CA ILE A 506 0.99 -6.47 -35.46
C ILE A 506 1.73 -5.43 -36.29
N ARG A 507 1.26 -5.12 -37.50
CA ARG A 507 1.85 -4.09 -38.36
C ARG A 507 1.84 -2.72 -37.69
N ARG A 508 0.68 -2.27 -37.21
CA ARG A 508 0.52 -0.99 -36.48
C ARG A 508 1.40 -0.93 -35.23
N ASN A 509 1.46 -2.00 -34.45
CA ASN A 509 2.30 -2.06 -33.27
C ASN A 509 3.78 -1.91 -33.63
N ARG A 510 4.25 -2.54 -34.71
CA ARG A 510 5.63 -2.38 -35.20
C ARG A 510 5.92 -0.95 -35.63
N GLU A 511 4.99 -0.29 -36.33
CA GLU A 511 5.15 1.11 -36.75
C GLU A 511 5.32 2.07 -35.56
N HIS A 512 4.49 1.91 -34.51
CA HIS A 512 4.62 2.71 -33.29
C HIS A 512 5.96 2.49 -32.57
N TRP A 513 6.38 1.22 -32.43
CA TRP A 513 7.65 0.88 -31.79
C TRP A 513 8.86 1.35 -32.60
N ASP A 514 8.83 1.21 -33.92
CA ASP A 514 9.91 1.66 -34.80
C ASP A 514 10.14 3.17 -34.68
N ALA A 515 9.06 3.96 -34.76
CA ALA A 515 9.12 5.41 -34.60
C ALA A 515 9.74 5.83 -33.25
N TRP A 516 9.31 5.19 -32.16
CA TRP A 516 9.87 5.48 -30.84
C TRP A 516 11.34 5.04 -30.71
N LEU A 517 11.69 3.84 -31.21
CA LEU A 517 13.05 3.31 -31.14
C LEU A 517 14.06 4.14 -31.93
N GLN A 518 13.67 4.73 -33.05
CA GLN A 518 14.50 5.69 -33.79
C GLN A 518 14.86 6.90 -32.92
N THR A 519 13.87 7.46 -32.22
CA THR A 519 14.06 8.60 -31.30
C THR A 519 14.93 8.20 -30.10
N TYR A 520 14.65 7.04 -29.50
CA TYR A 520 15.44 6.48 -28.40
C TYR A 520 16.90 6.22 -28.79
N ARG A 521 17.14 5.65 -29.97
CA ARG A 521 18.49 5.42 -30.51
C ARG A 521 19.26 6.73 -30.70
N ALA A 522 18.64 7.72 -31.32
CA ALA A 522 19.25 9.05 -31.50
C ALA A 522 19.60 9.70 -30.15
N ARG A 523 18.76 9.49 -29.13
CA ARG A 523 19.05 9.97 -27.78
C ARG A 523 20.21 9.24 -27.11
N LEU A 524 20.23 7.91 -27.19
CA LEU A 524 21.30 7.07 -26.65
C LEU A 524 22.65 7.41 -27.28
N GLU A 525 22.66 7.72 -28.58
CA GLU A 525 23.89 8.12 -29.29
C GLU A 525 24.46 9.43 -28.74
N ARG A 526 23.62 10.42 -28.41
CA ARG A 526 24.07 11.65 -27.74
C ARG A 526 24.59 11.41 -26.31
N ASP A 527 23.94 10.50 -25.58
CA ASP A 527 24.43 10.09 -24.25
C ASP A 527 25.80 9.41 -24.35
N ARG A 528 25.97 8.53 -25.34
CA ARG A 528 27.20 7.80 -25.64
C ARG A 528 28.33 8.73 -26.07
N GLN A 529 28.05 9.74 -26.90
CA GLN A 529 29.04 10.73 -27.35
C GLN A 529 29.58 11.60 -26.21
N SER A 530 28.79 11.76 -25.14
CA SER A 530 29.20 12.50 -23.95
C SER A 530 30.08 11.66 -23.01
N ALA A 531 30.24 10.37 -23.28
CA ALA A 531 31.06 9.46 -22.48
C ALA A 531 32.52 9.44 -22.94
N GLY A 532 33.46 9.24 -22.01
CA GLY A 532 34.89 9.08 -22.33
C GLY A 532 35.24 7.79 -23.08
N SER A 533 34.36 6.77 -23.05
CA SER A 533 34.52 5.52 -23.79
C SER A 533 33.16 4.91 -24.16
N ALA A 534 33.01 4.49 -25.42
CA ALA A 534 31.78 3.87 -25.91
C ALA A 534 31.48 2.51 -25.26
N SER A 535 32.49 1.68 -25.02
CA SER A 535 32.32 0.36 -24.39
C SER A 535 32.06 0.48 -22.88
N GLY A 536 32.73 1.43 -22.23
CA GLY A 536 32.48 1.76 -20.82
C GLY A 536 31.05 2.28 -20.62
N TRP A 537 30.59 3.14 -21.53
CA TRP A 537 29.22 3.65 -21.52
C TRP A 537 28.17 2.54 -21.67
N ASP A 538 28.34 1.61 -22.62
CA ASP A 538 27.38 0.51 -22.83
C ASP A 538 27.29 -0.40 -21.61
N THR A 539 28.44 -0.72 -21.00
CA THR A 539 28.52 -1.51 -19.76
C THR A 539 27.78 -0.81 -18.61
N GLU A 540 28.02 0.50 -18.43
CA GLU A 540 27.36 1.29 -17.40
C GLU A 540 25.86 1.41 -17.64
N ARG A 541 25.44 1.66 -18.89
CA ARG A 541 24.03 1.70 -19.30
C ARG A 541 23.31 0.43 -18.87
N VAL A 542 23.83 -0.73 -19.29
CA VAL A 542 23.21 -2.03 -19.01
C VAL A 542 23.20 -2.32 -17.51
N ARG A 543 24.28 -1.98 -16.79
CA ARG A 543 24.35 -2.11 -15.33
C ARG A 543 23.27 -1.29 -14.63
N VAL A 544 23.13 -0.01 -14.97
CA VAL A 544 22.12 0.89 -14.40
C VAL A 544 20.70 0.42 -14.73
N MET A 545 20.44 0.02 -15.97
CA MET A 545 19.13 -0.48 -16.37
C MET A 545 18.77 -1.77 -15.61
N ARG A 546 19.69 -2.74 -15.50
CA ARG A 546 19.45 -4.00 -14.77
C ARG A 546 19.21 -3.77 -13.27
N ALA A 547 19.85 -2.77 -12.68
CA ALA A 547 19.62 -2.40 -11.29
C ALA A 547 18.27 -1.70 -11.05
N ASN A 548 17.66 -1.12 -12.08
CA ASN A 548 16.44 -0.30 -11.96
C ASN A 548 15.20 -0.88 -12.68
N ASN A 549 15.36 -1.89 -13.51
CA ASN A 549 14.29 -2.58 -14.22
C ASN A 549 14.14 -4.00 -13.65
N PRO A 550 13.18 -4.22 -12.74
CA PRO A 550 12.99 -5.53 -12.12
C PRO A 550 12.57 -6.55 -13.17
N ARG A 551 13.20 -7.73 -13.16
CA ARG A 551 12.80 -8.84 -14.04
C ARG A 551 11.47 -9.48 -13.65
N ILE A 552 11.10 -9.34 -12.38
CA ILE A 552 9.92 -9.96 -11.77
C ILE A 552 9.26 -8.91 -10.88
N VAL A 553 7.95 -8.79 -10.99
CA VAL A 553 7.08 -8.05 -10.07
C VAL A 553 6.00 -8.99 -9.55
N LEU A 554 5.40 -8.67 -8.40
CA LEU A 554 4.35 -9.47 -7.80
C LEU A 554 3.03 -9.25 -8.57
N ARG A 555 2.90 -9.94 -9.71
CA ARG A 555 1.69 -9.90 -10.54
C ARG A 555 0.53 -10.57 -9.82
N ASN A 556 -0.69 -10.06 -10.01
CA ASN A 556 -1.86 -10.55 -9.28
C ASN A 556 -2.12 -12.05 -9.49
N TYR A 557 -1.92 -12.58 -10.70
CA TYR A 557 -2.10 -14.02 -10.94
C TYR A 557 -1.04 -14.88 -10.22
N ILE A 558 0.18 -14.37 -10.02
CA ILE A 558 1.22 -15.08 -9.27
C ILE A 558 0.82 -15.17 -7.80
N ALA A 559 0.34 -14.04 -7.24
CA ALA A 559 -0.21 -14.02 -5.89
C ALA A 559 -1.43 -14.95 -5.74
N GLN A 560 -2.35 -14.91 -6.70
CA GLN A 560 -3.56 -15.74 -6.69
C GLN A 560 -3.24 -17.24 -6.70
N ASN A 561 -2.32 -17.68 -7.57
CA ASN A 561 -1.91 -19.09 -7.62
C ASN A 561 -1.38 -19.59 -6.26
N ALA A 562 -0.60 -18.75 -5.58
CA ALA A 562 -0.03 -19.12 -4.28
C ALA A 562 -1.04 -19.05 -3.14
N ILE A 563 -2.02 -18.15 -3.21
CA ILE A 563 -3.17 -18.12 -2.30
C ILE A 563 -3.98 -19.41 -2.47
N GLU A 564 -4.30 -19.81 -3.70
CA GLU A 564 -5.07 -21.03 -3.99
C GLU A 564 -4.36 -22.30 -3.51
N ALA A 565 -3.03 -22.37 -3.63
CA ALA A 565 -2.23 -23.46 -3.07
C ALA A 565 -2.28 -23.45 -1.53
N ALA A 566 -2.10 -22.27 -0.91
CA ALA A 566 -2.09 -22.12 0.54
C ALA A 566 -3.45 -22.46 1.19
N GLU A 567 -4.57 -22.12 0.55
CA GLU A 567 -5.92 -22.50 1.00
C GLU A 567 -6.13 -24.02 1.02
N GLN A 568 -5.41 -24.75 0.17
CA GLN A 568 -5.39 -26.21 0.13
C GLN A 568 -4.37 -26.82 1.12
N GLY A 569 -3.68 -25.98 1.91
CA GLY A 569 -2.67 -26.38 2.87
C GLY A 569 -1.27 -26.59 2.29
N ASP A 570 -1.05 -26.25 1.01
CA ASP A 570 0.25 -26.27 0.35
C ASP A 570 0.91 -24.89 0.39
N PHE A 571 1.96 -24.74 1.19
CA PHE A 571 2.69 -23.48 1.34
C PHE A 571 3.94 -23.39 0.46
N SER A 572 4.16 -24.34 -0.45
CA SER A 572 5.38 -24.40 -1.27
C SER A 572 5.51 -23.25 -2.26
N GLU A 573 4.41 -22.78 -2.85
CA GLU A 573 4.39 -21.64 -3.79
C GLU A 573 4.62 -20.29 -3.09
N VAL A 574 4.16 -20.15 -1.84
CA VAL A 574 4.36 -18.93 -1.03
C VAL A 574 5.78 -18.87 -0.49
N ARG A 575 6.32 -20.01 -0.03
CA ARG A 575 7.66 -20.09 0.54
C ARG A 575 8.73 -19.96 -0.55
N PRO A 576 9.90 -19.36 -0.25
CA PRO A 576 11.02 -19.43 -1.17
C PRO A 576 11.35 -20.90 -1.48
N ALA A 577 11.56 -21.24 -2.75
CA ALA A 577 12.10 -22.54 -3.09
C ALA A 577 13.46 -22.72 -2.38
N LYS A 578 13.65 -23.81 -1.63
CA LYS A 578 14.99 -24.23 -1.21
C LYS A 578 15.86 -24.28 -2.48
N PRO A 579 17.11 -23.80 -2.47
CA PRO A 579 17.97 -23.84 -3.65
C PRO A 579 18.24 -25.31 -4.01
N ARG A 580 17.39 -25.85 -4.89
CA ARG A 580 17.62 -27.07 -5.65
C ARG A 580 17.74 -26.61 -7.09
N GLY A 581 18.86 -26.93 -7.73
CA GLY A 581 19.18 -26.47 -9.07
C GLY A 581 17.99 -26.64 -10.02
N GLY A 582 17.53 -25.53 -10.59
CA GLY A 582 16.49 -25.50 -11.62
C GLY A 582 15.06 -25.75 -11.14
N GLY A 583 14.41 -24.75 -10.54
CA GLY A 583 12.98 -24.77 -10.23
C GLY A 583 12.49 -23.37 -9.82
N CYS A 584 11.22 -23.07 -10.12
CA CYS A 584 10.60 -21.74 -10.00
C CYS A 584 10.92 -21.01 -8.68
N PRO A 585 11.23 -19.70 -8.72
CA PRO A 585 11.35 -18.92 -7.49
C PRO A 585 9.95 -18.74 -6.89
N GLY A 586 9.75 -19.24 -5.66
CA GLY A 586 8.54 -18.95 -4.87
C GLY A 586 8.36 -17.45 -4.60
N LEU A 587 7.19 -17.04 -4.10
CA LEU A 587 6.82 -15.62 -3.99
C LEU A 587 7.76 -14.77 -3.14
N LEU A 588 8.38 -15.38 -2.14
CA LEU A 588 9.42 -14.74 -1.35
C LEU A 588 10.77 -15.05 -2.03
N PRO A 589 11.42 -14.07 -2.70
CA PRO A 589 12.76 -14.29 -3.21
C PRO A 589 13.70 -14.60 -2.02
N ALA A 590 14.56 -15.60 -2.20
CA ALA A 590 15.77 -15.71 -1.40
C ALA A 590 16.67 -14.53 -1.79
N CYS A 591 16.47 -13.38 -1.14
CA CYS A 591 17.29 -12.20 -1.37
C CYS A 591 18.70 -12.46 -0.85
N GLY A 592 19.59 -12.96 -1.70
CA GLY A 592 21.02 -12.75 -1.53
C GLY A 592 21.30 -11.26 -1.70
N HIS A 593 21.76 -10.61 -0.62
CA HIS A 593 22.45 -9.31 -0.59
C HIS A 593 22.15 -8.36 -1.76
N ALA A 594 20.92 -7.84 -1.84
CA ALA A 594 20.63 -6.64 -2.62
C ALA A 594 20.41 -5.51 -1.61
N HIS A 595 21.47 -4.74 -1.36
CA HIS A 595 21.37 -3.47 -0.66
C HIS A 595 20.29 -2.61 -1.35
N VAL A 596 19.23 -2.28 -0.61
CA VAL A 596 18.47 -1.06 -0.85
C VAL A 596 19.40 0.08 -0.46
N CYS A 597 20.30 0.46 -1.36
CA CYS A 597 21.32 1.45 -1.07
C CYS A 597 20.81 2.85 -1.38
N ALA A 598 20.74 3.67 -0.34
CA ALA A 598 20.92 5.11 -0.44
C ALA A 598 22.23 5.42 -1.20
N CYS A 599 22.19 6.39 -2.12
CA CYS A 599 23.37 6.83 -2.86
C CYS A 599 24.42 7.46 -1.93
N SER A 600 25.70 7.08 -2.07
CA SER A 600 26.90 7.95 -2.03
C SER A 600 28.21 7.16 -2.29
N PRO A 601 29.33 7.80 -2.67
CA PRO A 601 30.17 7.35 -3.79
C PRO A 601 31.50 6.64 -3.42
N GLY A 602 31.95 5.78 -4.35
CA GLY A 602 33.34 5.70 -4.82
C GLY A 602 34.37 4.92 -3.99
N ALA A 603 34.76 3.74 -4.48
CA ALA A 603 36.16 3.30 -4.58
C ALA A 603 36.25 2.04 -5.46
N ALA A 604 37.24 2.02 -6.35
CA ALA A 604 37.47 1.01 -7.37
C ALA A 604 38.21 -0.24 -6.83
N GLY A 605 38.09 -1.36 -7.57
CA GLY A 605 39.15 -2.39 -7.61
C GLY A 605 38.67 -3.83 -7.79
N ALA A 606 39.18 -4.47 -8.86
CA ALA A 606 39.36 -5.92 -9.07
C ALA A 606 38.10 -6.79 -9.36
N GLU A 607 38.15 -7.88 -10.12
CA GLU A 607 38.94 -8.36 -11.27
C GLU A 607 38.17 -9.59 -11.81
N ALA A 608 38.48 -10.03 -13.03
CA ALA A 608 37.66 -10.94 -13.84
C ALA A 608 37.74 -12.44 -13.48
N ALA A 609 36.62 -13.16 -13.67
CA ALA A 609 36.51 -14.55 -14.17
C ALA A 609 35.00 -14.81 -14.43
N GLY A 610 34.50 -15.26 -15.58
CA GLY A 610 35.09 -16.01 -16.67
C GLY A 610 34.56 -17.44 -16.67
N GLU A 611 33.26 -17.67 -16.89
CA GLU A 611 32.79 -19.03 -17.20
C GLU A 611 31.54 -19.07 -18.09
N ALA A 612 31.68 -19.85 -19.16
CA ALA A 612 30.72 -20.05 -20.23
C ALA A 612 29.81 -21.25 -19.91
N VAL A 613 28.51 -21.13 -20.16
CA VAL A 613 27.64 -22.31 -20.28
C VAL A 613 26.79 -22.19 -21.54
N ARG A 614 27.07 -23.12 -22.46
CA ARG A 614 26.33 -23.36 -23.71
C ARG A 614 25.05 -24.15 -23.42
N GLY A 615 24.00 -23.74 -24.12
CA GLY A 615 22.94 -24.56 -24.75
C GLY A 615 22.35 -25.78 -24.03
N ALA A 616 21.05 -25.70 -23.73
CA ALA A 616 20.15 -26.86 -23.84
C ALA A 616 18.75 -26.42 -24.25
N VAL A 617 18.32 -26.96 -25.39
CA VAL A 617 16.99 -26.87 -26.01
C VAL A 617 16.04 -27.82 -25.27
N GLY A 618 14.77 -27.43 -25.05
CA GLY A 618 13.78 -28.36 -24.49
C GLY A 618 12.34 -27.84 -24.37
N GLY A 619 11.56 -28.00 -25.45
CA GLY A 619 10.17 -28.49 -25.41
C GLY A 619 9.07 -27.68 -24.71
N ARG A 620 8.35 -26.84 -25.48
CA ARG A 620 7.01 -26.33 -25.11
C ARG A 620 5.96 -27.45 -25.22
N ARG A 621 5.18 -27.72 -24.16
CA ARG A 621 3.91 -28.46 -24.27
C ARG A 621 2.75 -27.47 -24.39
N ARG A 622 2.06 -27.51 -25.53
CA ARG A 622 0.78 -26.84 -25.79
C ARG A 622 -0.34 -27.62 -25.12
N TRP A 623 -1.29 -26.93 -24.48
CA TRP A 623 -2.61 -27.46 -24.14
C TRP A 623 -3.64 -26.85 -25.10
N ALA A 624 -4.41 -27.71 -25.75
CA ALA A 624 -5.53 -27.36 -26.62
C ALA A 624 -6.87 -27.61 -25.88
N PRO A 625 -7.93 -26.82 -26.13
CA PRO A 625 -9.21 -26.99 -25.46
C PRO A 625 -10.09 -28.00 -26.22
N GLY A 626 -10.59 -29.02 -25.51
CA GLY A 626 -11.55 -29.98 -26.02
C GLY A 626 -12.98 -29.63 -25.60
N GLY A 627 -13.80 -29.17 -26.55
CA GLY A 627 -15.25 -29.09 -26.41
C GLY A 627 -15.93 -30.39 -26.83
N ARG A 628 -16.96 -30.80 -26.10
CA ARG A 628 -18.07 -31.63 -26.61
C ARG A 628 -19.37 -31.19 -25.94
N GLY A 629 -20.30 -30.71 -26.74
CA GLY A 629 -21.69 -30.51 -26.33
C GLY A 629 -22.51 -31.79 -26.43
N ARG A 630 -23.59 -31.87 -25.63
CA ARG A 630 -24.82 -32.57 -25.99
C ARG A 630 -26.02 -31.81 -25.44
N SER A 631 -27.01 -31.63 -26.31
CA SER A 631 -28.31 -31.03 -26.12
C SER A 631 -29.30 -31.99 -25.45
N ARG A 632 -30.30 -31.45 -24.73
CA ARG A 632 -31.67 -31.99 -24.72
C ARG A 632 -32.70 -30.94 -24.23
N GLN A 633 -33.92 -31.15 -24.71
CA GLN A 633 -35.01 -30.19 -24.91
C GLN A 633 -35.88 -29.86 -23.67
N ARG A 634 -36.67 -28.81 -23.89
CA ARG A 634 -37.71 -28.14 -23.09
C ARG A 634 -38.82 -29.03 -22.50
N GLY A 635 -39.37 -28.57 -21.39
CA GLY A 635 -40.76 -28.79 -20.96
C GLY A 635 -41.10 -27.79 -19.84
N GLY A 636 -42.10 -26.92 -20.04
CA GLY A 636 -42.49 -25.88 -19.08
C GLY A 636 -43.65 -26.30 -18.16
N ARG A 637 -43.79 -25.59 -17.03
CA ARG A 637 -45.05 -25.23 -16.33
C ARG A 637 -44.77 -24.26 -15.18
N GLU A 638 -45.79 -23.45 -14.90
CA GLU A 638 -45.91 -22.24 -14.07
C GLU A 638 -45.70 -22.37 -12.53
N PRO A 639 -45.70 -21.25 -11.75
CA PRO A 639 -44.86 -21.04 -10.57
C PRO A 639 -45.54 -21.31 -9.22
N PRO A 640 -44.76 -21.38 -8.12
CA PRO A 640 -45.31 -20.96 -6.83
C PRO A 640 -44.35 -20.12 -5.95
N VAL A 641 -44.94 -19.02 -5.45
CA VAL A 641 -44.95 -18.54 -4.06
C VAL A 641 -43.63 -18.43 -3.28
N LEU A 642 -43.29 -17.18 -2.97
CA LEU A 642 -42.25 -16.72 -2.05
C LEU A 642 -42.40 -17.32 -0.64
N ARG A 643 -41.33 -17.98 -0.17
CA ARG A 643 -40.99 -18.20 1.25
C ARG A 643 -39.52 -17.81 1.46
N PRO A 644 -39.16 -17.27 2.64
CA PRO A 644 -37.86 -16.66 2.87
C PRO A 644 -36.76 -17.73 2.87
N GLU A 645 -35.76 -17.56 2.01
CA GLU A 645 -34.60 -18.44 1.92
C GLU A 645 -33.74 -18.36 3.19
N ALA A 646 -33.37 -19.55 3.64
CA ALA A 646 -32.46 -19.81 4.73
C ALA A 646 -31.08 -19.21 4.48
N ALA A 647 -30.43 -18.79 5.57
CA ALA A 647 -29.07 -18.26 5.59
C ALA A 647 -28.11 -19.17 4.81
N PRO A 648 -27.23 -18.61 3.94
CA PRO A 648 -26.24 -19.41 3.25
C PRO A 648 -25.26 -19.99 4.27
N VAL A 649 -25.20 -21.32 4.27
CA VAL A 649 -24.21 -22.15 4.97
C VAL A 649 -22.81 -21.61 4.62
N GLY A 650 -22.10 -21.18 5.66
CA GLY A 650 -20.80 -20.53 5.55
C GLY A 650 -19.81 -21.38 4.76
N ARG A 651 -19.25 -20.79 3.70
CA ARG A 651 -17.95 -21.23 3.20
C ARG A 651 -16.97 -21.07 4.36
N ARG A 652 -16.29 -22.15 4.73
CA ARG A 652 -15.15 -22.12 5.66
C ARG A 652 -14.13 -21.14 5.06
N ALA A 653 -14.09 -19.92 5.58
CA ALA A 653 -12.95 -19.05 5.38
C ALA A 653 -11.78 -19.72 6.11
N VAL A 654 -10.67 -19.91 5.41
CA VAL A 654 -9.40 -20.27 6.02
C VAL A 654 -8.96 -19.04 6.82
N CYS A 655 -9.39 -18.95 8.07
CA CYS A 655 -9.03 -17.88 9.01
C CYS A 655 -7.69 -18.13 9.71
N ASP A 656 -6.98 -19.21 9.36
CA ASP A 656 -5.85 -19.74 10.12
C ASP A 656 -4.50 -19.55 9.39
N VAL A 657 -4.25 -18.35 8.87
CA VAL A 657 -3.00 -18.02 8.17
C VAL A 657 -2.27 -16.90 8.93
N ILE A 658 -1.16 -17.25 9.59
CA ILE A 658 -0.21 -16.26 10.10
C ILE A 658 0.71 -15.84 8.95
N PHE A 659 0.65 -14.57 8.58
CA PHE A 659 1.63 -13.90 7.74
C PHE A 659 2.57 -13.10 8.64
N VAL A 660 3.79 -13.59 8.90
CA VAL A 660 4.83 -12.75 9.53
C VAL A 660 5.51 -11.94 8.43
N ALA A 661 4.89 -10.83 8.05
CA ALA A 661 5.51 -9.78 7.26
C ALA A 661 5.67 -8.53 8.14
N ALA A 662 6.80 -8.43 8.84
CA ALA A 662 7.26 -7.14 9.34
C ALA A 662 7.87 -6.39 8.15
N LEU A 663 7.20 -5.37 7.63
CA LEU A 663 7.77 -4.46 6.64
C LEU A 663 7.48 -3.03 7.06
N GLY A 664 8.55 -2.34 7.47
CA GLY A 664 8.58 -0.91 7.77
C GLY A 664 10.00 -0.47 8.12
N CYS A 665 10.92 -0.45 7.15
CA CYS A 665 12.35 -0.31 7.42
C CYS A 665 12.86 1.10 7.71
N PHE A 666 13.67 1.29 8.77
CA PHE A 666 14.81 2.24 8.78
C PHE A 666 15.93 1.93 9.80
N SER A 667 17.15 2.29 9.40
CA SER A 667 18.39 2.39 10.18
C SER A 667 18.88 3.85 10.14
N LEU A 668 19.38 4.37 11.27
CA LEU A 668 20.07 5.65 11.37
C LEU A 668 21.57 5.36 11.55
N GLN A 669 22.42 5.86 10.65
CA GLN A 669 23.85 6.02 10.94
C GLN A 669 24.18 7.51 11.11
N PRO A 670 24.98 7.88 12.13
CA PRO A 670 25.49 9.22 12.27
C PRO A 670 26.62 9.47 11.27
N GLY A 671 26.40 10.36 10.30
CA GLY A 671 27.46 10.84 9.42
C GLY A 671 28.45 11.71 10.18
N ARG A 672 29.74 11.34 10.16
CA ARG A 672 30.84 12.22 10.57
C ARG A 672 30.96 13.37 9.57
N VAL A 673 30.86 14.59 10.06
CA VAL A 673 31.15 15.81 9.30
C VAL A 673 32.67 15.93 9.12
N SER A 674 33.14 16.03 7.88
CA SER A 674 34.48 16.55 7.59
C SER A 674 34.39 18.07 7.53
N GLU A 675 35.06 18.74 8.46
CA GLU A 675 35.23 20.20 8.43
C GLU A 675 36.16 20.61 7.29
N ALA A 676 35.77 21.64 6.53
CA ALA A 676 36.67 22.45 5.72
C ALA A 676 36.20 23.93 5.78
N PRO A 677 37.12 24.91 5.74
CA PRO A 677 36.97 26.16 6.49
C PRO A 677 36.28 27.30 5.73
N ALA A 678 35.80 28.26 6.52
CA ALA A 678 35.15 29.49 6.11
C ALA A 678 36.08 30.45 5.34
N GLY A 679 35.52 31.17 4.35
CA GLY A 679 36.22 32.25 3.67
C GLY A 679 35.30 33.14 2.82
N ALA A 680 35.13 34.37 3.30
CA ALA A 680 34.83 35.63 2.61
C ALA A 680 33.44 35.89 1.99
N ALA A 681 32.85 36.98 2.49
CA ALA A 681 31.65 37.65 2.03
C ALA A 681 31.92 38.55 0.82
N GLU A 682 30.94 38.66 -0.10
CA GLU A 682 30.73 39.84 -0.94
C GLU A 682 29.23 40.03 -1.25
N SER A 683 28.80 41.28 -1.22
CA SER A 683 27.44 41.80 -1.30
C SER A 683 26.95 41.99 -2.75
N PRO A 684 25.63 42.14 -2.99
CA PRO A 684 25.04 41.88 -4.30
C PRO A 684 25.06 43.12 -5.22
N LYS A 685 25.43 42.91 -6.48
CA LYS A 685 25.16 43.87 -7.56
C LYS A 685 23.91 43.44 -8.34
N GLN A 686 23.00 44.40 -8.42
CA GLN A 686 21.82 44.40 -9.29
C GLN A 686 22.22 44.21 -10.77
N SER A 687 21.51 43.35 -11.48
CA SER A 687 21.35 43.47 -12.93
C SER A 687 19.96 43.02 -13.34
N VAL A 688 19.20 44.02 -13.79
CA VAL A 688 17.88 43.95 -14.41
C VAL A 688 17.99 43.41 -15.83
N TRP A 689 17.30 42.32 -16.15
CA TRP A 689 16.80 41.93 -17.48
C TRP A 689 15.62 40.96 -17.20
N GLY A 690 14.36 41.35 -17.39
CA GLY A 690 13.73 41.42 -18.71
C GLY A 690 12.89 40.14 -18.94
N LEU A 691 11.70 40.09 -18.35
CA LEU A 691 10.69 39.04 -18.55
C LEU A 691 10.14 39.08 -19.99
N PRO A 692 9.87 37.90 -20.58
CA PRO A 692 8.69 37.72 -21.41
C PRO A 692 7.71 36.76 -20.73
N ASP A 693 6.46 37.18 -20.71
CA ASP A 693 5.28 36.41 -20.33
C ASP A 693 5.10 35.14 -21.18
N GLY A 694 4.66 34.07 -20.52
CA GLY A 694 3.88 33.01 -21.15
C GLY A 694 4.44 31.59 -21.02
N CYS A 695 3.88 30.81 -20.09
CA CYS A 695 3.58 29.41 -20.40
C CYS A 695 2.37 28.94 -19.59
N PHE A 696 1.25 28.82 -20.30
CA PHE A 696 -0.06 28.42 -19.80
C PHE A 696 -0.20 26.90 -19.68
N SER A 697 -0.95 26.51 -18.65
CA SER A 697 -1.66 25.25 -18.41
C SER A 697 -2.14 24.52 -19.68
N MET A 698 -1.73 23.26 -19.88
CA MET A 698 -2.34 22.36 -20.86
C MET A 698 -3.59 21.70 -20.26
N LYS A 699 -4.75 22.34 -20.48
CA LYS A 699 -6.04 21.67 -20.62
C LYS A 699 -6.20 21.21 -22.08
N ALA A 700 -6.57 19.96 -22.27
CA ALA A 700 -6.87 19.39 -23.58
C ALA A 700 -8.18 19.96 -24.14
N GLU A 701 -8.12 20.52 -25.35
CA GLU A 701 -9.29 20.89 -26.16
C GLU A 701 -9.38 19.90 -27.34
N MET A 702 -10.47 19.14 -27.39
CA MET A 702 -10.87 18.38 -28.56
C MET A 702 -12.39 18.53 -28.70
N SER A 703 -12.82 19.66 -29.27
CA SER A 703 -14.15 19.82 -29.88
C SER A 703 -14.26 21.17 -30.58
N SER A 704 -14.10 21.22 -31.89
CA SER A 704 -14.87 22.14 -32.73
C SER A 704 -14.80 21.77 -34.21
N ARG A 705 -15.84 21.09 -34.70
CA ARG A 705 -16.35 21.31 -36.06
C ARG A 705 -17.86 21.28 -35.98
N LEU A 706 -18.47 22.44 -36.15
CA LEU A 706 -19.66 22.71 -36.98
C LEU A 706 -20.09 24.17 -36.75
N ARG A 707 -20.05 24.97 -37.81
CA ARG A 707 -20.52 26.37 -37.84
C ARG A 707 -22.06 26.42 -37.82
N PRO A 708 -22.68 27.45 -37.23
CA PRO A 708 -24.12 27.65 -37.28
C PRO A 708 -24.53 28.39 -38.55
N VAL A 709 -25.65 27.98 -39.16
CA VAL A 709 -26.43 28.78 -40.09
C VAL A 709 -27.70 29.21 -39.36
N SER A 710 -27.93 30.52 -39.29
CA SER A 710 -29.12 31.13 -38.72
C SER A 710 -30.33 30.96 -39.64
N VAL A 711 -31.52 30.69 -39.10
CA VAL A 711 -32.77 31.30 -39.60
C VAL A 711 -33.75 31.53 -38.43
N ARG A 712 -34.27 32.76 -38.42
CA ARG A 712 -35.29 33.37 -37.54
C ARG A 712 -36.61 32.59 -37.47
N ARG A 713 -37.20 32.46 -36.29
CA ARG A 713 -38.24 33.36 -35.74
C ARG A 713 -38.60 32.94 -34.32
#